data_AF-A0A959T9Z6-F1
#
_entry.id   AF-A0A959T9Z6-F1
#
_cell.length_a   1.000
_cell.length_b   1.000
_cell.length_c   1.000
_cell.angle_alpha   90.00
_cell.angle_beta   90.00
_cell.angle_gamma   90.00
#
_symmetry.space_group_name_H-M   'P 1'
#
loop_
_entity.id
_entity.type
_entity.pdbx_description
1 polymer ?
#
loop_
_entity_poly.entity_id
_entity_poly.type
_entity_poly.pdbx_seq_one_letter_code
_entity_poly.pdbx_strand_id
1 'polypeptide(L)'
;MKTFNTIALIAIAGLQLPATGQVSFGGSPIGIRAEKLGLPRAETHVMPAVDTDALLAEDATREASGFKEPWRFGYNHSVHLGTDNAGTWDVLPNGDRLWRLSVECPGALSINFVFDAYVVPEGGMVFVYNEAGEVLGGFTAESNPGHSELGVTQLAGERITIEYQEPADMSGEGYLHIDQVTHGYRDVLGLVKGLGDSGSCNNNVECPVSAGWEDQIRSVAMITVGGSGICTGQLINNCSNDGTPYFLTANHCLGGGVGSWVFRFNWQSPQCTPTTNGPTNQTISGAQLLANSSGSDVALLQLNATPPANYNVFYTGWDRSGSTPSSAVAIHHPSGDVKKISFENNSLQQANWGGAQCWHVTAWDDGTTEGGSSGSGLWDQNKRLVGQLYGGQASCSFNVNDYYGRFNVSWPLLQPHLGNCGNTLDGYDPNFNPLDLDASIESIVGVPDELCDENTITPQITIRNLGNLTLTSLTINYDVNGQNPGSFTWSGSLISGASTSASLPVLTLGNGLQVLSVSCSSPNGQTDQNPANDTRTKNVQVASPGEVITVSITLDDYGSETTWELADQQGNVLATGGPYANNQNGTVVTEDLCVASGCYEFTIFDSVGDGICCDYGLGSYEILDDQGTVLGSGNGVFDFQDMITVCAISNSVLEHSEIPFTLWPNPANDRLELVLERLFQGQVELELVDPVGRTVVRRILNGSAQRTVIDVSGLADGFYLLSVASDGIRTTKRLVVRH
;
A
#
# COMPACT_ATOMS: atom_id res chain seq x y z
N MET A 1 5.54 -1.45 -80.80
CA MET A 1 4.41 -1.86 -79.94
C MET A 1 4.99 -2.46 -78.66
N LYS A 2 4.73 -1.78 -77.53
CA LYS A 2 4.94 -2.15 -76.12
C LYS A 2 6.36 -2.43 -75.61
N THR A 3 6.96 -1.33 -75.14
CA THR A 3 7.93 -1.19 -74.05
C THR A 3 7.44 -1.83 -72.75
N PHE A 4 8.33 -2.49 -72.00
CA PHE A 4 8.24 -2.63 -70.54
C PHE A 4 9.64 -2.47 -69.95
N ASN A 5 9.82 -1.36 -69.22
CA ASN A 5 10.97 -1.11 -68.36
C ASN A 5 10.79 -1.94 -67.09
N THR A 6 11.78 -2.77 -66.76
CA THR A 6 11.89 -3.39 -65.44
C THR A 6 12.66 -2.43 -64.54
N ILE A 7 11.94 -1.62 -63.76
CA ILE A 7 12.52 -0.86 -62.64
C ILE A 7 12.57 -1.82 -61.46
N ALA A 8 13.77 -2.21 -61.04
CA ALA A 8 13.98 -2.88 -59.76
C ALA A 8 13.82 -1.83 -58.65
N LEU A 9 12.68 -1.86 -57.94
CA LEU A 9 12.54 -1.19 -56.66
C LEU A 9 13.39 -1.96 -55.65
N ILE A 10 14.54 -1.41 -55.27
CA ILE A 10 15.24 -1.82 -54.06
C ILE A 10 14.40 -1.28 -52.90
N ALA A 11 13.63 -2.17 -52.27
CA ALA A 11 13.03 -1.90 -50.98
C ALA A 11 14.17 -1.77 -49.96
N ILE A 12 14.56 -0.53 -49.67
CA ILE A 12 15.35 -0.23 -48.49
C ILE A 12 14.40 -0.46 -47.32
N ALA A 13 14.44 -1.67 -46.77
CA ALA A 13 13.93 -1.93 -45.43
C ALA A 13 14.78 -1.08 -44.48
N GLY A 14 14.32 0.12 -44.17
CA GLY A 14 14.84 0.87 -43.04
C GLY A 14 14.53 0.02 -41.81
N LEU A 15 15.54 -0.66 -41.27
CA LEU A 15 15.48 -1.10 -39.89
C LEU A 15 15.34 0.16 -39.04
N GLN A 16 14.11 0.48 -38.65
CA GLN A 16 13.89 1.32 -37.49
C GLN A 16 14.32 0.48 -36.29
N LEU A 17 15.52 0.76 -35.78
CA LEU A 17 15.92 0.28 -34.47
C LEU A 17 14.90 0.85 -33.47
N PRO A 18 14.27 0.01 -32.63
CA PRO A 18 13.41 0.52 -31.57
C PRO A 18 14.28 1.32 -30.61
N ALA A 19 14.09 2.65 -30.60
CA ALA A 19 14.63 3.52 -29.57
C ALA A 19 14.00 3.12 -28.23
N THR A 20 14.83 2.84 -27.23
CA THR A 20 14.41 2.36 -25.91
C THR A 20 14.52 3.52 -24.92
N GLY A 21 13.40 3.99 -24.37
CA GLY A 21 13.41 5.11 -23.43
C GLY A 21 13.93 4.72 -22.05
N GLN A 22 14.86 5.53 -21.52
CA GLN A 22 15.59 5.40 -20.24
C GLN A 22 15.70 3.97 -19.67
N VAL A 23 16.15 3.07 -20.54
CA VAL A 23 16.62 1.74 -20.14
C VAL A 23 18.04 1.92 -19.59
N SER A 24 18.30 1.39 -18.40
CA SER A 24 19.67 1.02 -18.03
C SER A 24 20.15 0.00 -19.06
N PHE A 25 21.11 0.35 -19.91
CA PHE A 25 21.64 -0.57 -20.94
C PHE A 25 22.55 -1.68 -20.35
N GLY A 26 22.29 -2.07 -19.09
CA GLY A 26 23.17 -2.91 -18.30
C GLY A 26 24.44 -2.17 -17.90
N GLY A 27 25.52 -2.92 -17.71
CA GLY A 27 26.77 -2.39 -17.18
C GLY A 27 26.74 -2.23 -15.66
N SER A 28 27.83 -1.75 -15.09
CA SER A 28 27.93 -1.48 -13.65
C SER A 28 28.94 -0.36 -13.40
N PRO A 29 28.71 0.50 -12.41
CA PRO A 29 29.66 1.52 -12.04
C PRO A 29 30.94 0.89 -11.50
N ILE A 30 32.08 1.30 -12.06
CA ILE A 30 33.42 0.88 -11.68
C ILE A 30 33.80 1.51 -10.33
N GLY A 31 33.31 2.73 -10.07
CA GLY A 31 33.60 3.56 -8.91
C GLY A 31 33.16 2.97 -7.58
N ILE A 32 32.14 2.11 -7.56
CA ILE A 32 31.76 1.33 -6.36
C ILE A 32 32.93 0.41 -5.92
N ARG A 33 33.82 0.02 -6.84
CA ARG A 33 35.00 -0.80 -6.58
C ARG A 33 36.31 0.01 -6.61
N ALA A 34 36.24 1.33 -6.62
CA ALA A 34 37.39 2.22 -6.79
C ALA A 34 38.55 1.89 -5.85
N GLU A 35 38.28 1.76 -4.54
CA GLU A 35 39.32 1.46 -3.55
C GLU A 35 39.99 0.11 -3.82
N LYS A 36 39.23 -0.93 -4.20
CA LYS A 36 39.77 -2.25 -4.56
C LYS A 36 40.62 -2.22 -5.83
N LEU A 37 40.30 -1.30 -6.74
CA LEU A 37 41.02 -1.09 -8.00
C LEU A 37 42.19 -0.10 -7.84
N GLY A 38 42.40 0.46 -6.65
CA GLY A 38 43.44 1.47 -6.40
C GLY A 38 43.18 2.80 -7.09
N LEU A 39 41.93 3.07 -7.49
CA LEU A 39 41.52 4.35 -8.06
C LEU A 39 41.40 5.41 -6.94
N PRO A 40 41.74 6.68 -7.20
CA PRO A 40 41.56 7.75 -6.23
C PRO A 40 40.08 7.90 -5.84
N ARG A 41 39.83 8.58 -4.72
CA ARG A 41 38.46 9.00 -4.39
C ARG A 41 38.01 10.06 -5.37
N ALA A 42 36.72 10.04 -5.73
CA ALA A 42 36.12 11.09 -6.53
C ALA A 42 36.22 12.42 -5.77
N GLU A 43 36.39 13.53 -6.50
CA GLU A 43 36.18 14.86 -5.93
C GLU A 43 34.76 14.96 -5.37
N THR A 44 34.63 15.53 -4.16
CA THR A 44 33.33 15.82 -3.55
C THR A 44 33.05 17.31 -3.61
N HIS A 45 31.96 17.67 -4.26
CA HIS A 45 31.45 19.02 -4.32
C HIS A 45 30.26 19.18 -3.36
N VAL A 46 30.44 20.00 -2.32
CA VAL A 46 29.44 20.19 -1.26
C VAL A 46 28.54 21.37 -1.60
N MET A 47 27.23 21.13 -1.69
CA MET A 47 26.22 22.15 -1.92
C MET A 47 26.03 23.05 -0.69
N PRO A 48 25.60 24.31 -0.88
CA PRO A 48 25.12 25.14 0.22
C PRO A 48 24.02 24.45 1.02
N ALA A 49 24.01 24.63 2.33
CA ALA A 49 22.93 24.15 3.18
C ALA A 49 21.59 24.80 2.78
N VAL A 50 20.51 24.02 2.88
CA VAL A 50 19.13 24.44 2.60
C VAL A 50 18.39 24.59 3.93
N ASP A 51 17.65 25.69 4.09
CA ASP A 51 16.78 25.91 5.25
C ASP A 51 15.45 25.16 5.05
N THR A 52 15.46 23.88 5.44
CA THR A 52 14.33 22.97 5.26
C THR A 52 13.09 23.42 6.03
N ASP A 53 13.26 23.93 7.25
CA ASP A 53 12.16 24.38 8.10
C ASP A 53 11.44 25.58 7.50
N ALA A 54 12.20 26.54 6.94
CA ALA A 54 11.62 27.68 6.23
C ALA A 54 10.83 27.25 4.99
N LEU A 55 11.36 26.30 4.20
CA LEU A 55 10.68 25.79 3.00
C LEU A 55 9.39 25.04 3.35
N LEU A 56 9.40 24.21 4.41
CA LEU A 56 8.20 23.51 4.88
C LEU A 56 7.13 24.50 5.39
N ALA A 57 7.53 25.57 6.08
CA ALA A 57 6.60 26.61 6.53
C ALA A 57 6.00 27.41 5.36
N GLU A 58 6.80 27.69 4.33
CA GLU A 58 6.33 28.31 3.08
C GLU A 58 5.33 27.41 2.37
N ASP A 59 5.62 26.11 2.23
CA ASP A 59 4.73 25.16 1.57
C ASP A 59 3.40 25.02 2.29
N ALA A 60 3.40 24.95 3.63
CA ALA A 60 2.16 24.93 4.41
C ALA A 60 1.29 26.18 4.16
N THR A 61 1.91 27.35 3.94
CA THR A 61 1.19 28.59 3.59
C THR A 61 0.64 28.54 2.16
N ARG A 62 1.41 28.00 1.21
CA ARG A 62 0.98 27.82 -0.20
C ARG A 62 -0.21 26.87 -0.28
N GLU A 63 -0.12 25.71 0.36
CA GLU A 63 -1.15 24.69 0.42
C GLU A 63 -2.45 25.23 1.03
N ALA A 64 -2.36 25.96 2.15
CA ALA A 64 -3.53 26.58 2.80
C ALA A 64 -4.25 27.64 1.92
N SER A 65 -3.55 28.24 0.96
CA SER A 65 -4.13 29.23 0.05
C SER A 65 -4.84 28.61 -1.17
N GLY A 66 -4.79 27.28 -1.32
CA GLY A 66 -5.31 26.59 -2.50
C GLY A 66 -4.49 26.87 -3.76
N PHE A 67 -3.17 27.07 -3.60
CA PHE A 67 -2.26 27.45 -4.67
C PHE A 67 -2.09 26.32 -5.69
N LYS A 68 -1.99 26.70 -6.97
CA LYS A 68 -2.13 25.80 -8.13
C LYS A 68 -0.78 25.58 -8.82
N GLU A 69 0.13 24.94 -8.12
CA GLU A 69 1.49 24.68 -8.61
C GLU A 69 1.91 23.24 -8.29
N PRO A 70 2.95 22.73 -8.96
CA PRO A 70 3.53 21.44 -8.63
C PRO A 70 3.82 21.29 -7.14
N TRP A 71 3.59 20.09 -6.61
CA TRP A 71 3.88 19.79 -5.21
C TRP A 71 5.39 19.75 -4.99
N ARG A 72 5.90 20.72 -4.23
CA ARG A 72 7.34 20.92 -4.06
C ARG A 72 7.89 19.88 -3.10
N PHE A 73 8.92 19.15 -3.52
CA PHE A 73 9.66 18.20 -2.67
C PHE A 73 11.13 18.60 -2.48
N GLY A 74 11.65 19.49 -3.34
CA GLY A 74 13.07 19.82 -3.37
C GLY A 74 13.37 21.29 -3.65
N TYR A 75 14.62 21.65 -3.39
CA TYR A 75 15.20 22.94 -3.68
C TYR A 75 16.28 22.80 -4.76
N ASN A 76 16.17 23.58 -5.83
CA ASN A 76 17.11 23.53 -6.95
C ASN A 76 18.30 24.45 -6.70
N HIS A 77 19.50 23.88 -6.58
CA HIS A 77 20.74 24.62 -6.69
C HIS A 77 21.10 24.77 -8.18
N SER A 78 21.23 26.01 -8.64
CA SER A 78 21.85 26.29 -9.94
C SER A 78 23.38 26.18 -9.79
N VAL A 79 23.99 25.35 -10.63
CA VAL A 79 25.41 25.02 -10.58
C VAL A 79 26.05 25.08 -11.97
N HIS A 80 27.38 24.91 -12.03
CA HIS A 80 28.13 24.83 -13.29
C HIS A 80 29.20 23.74 -13.14
N LEU A 81 28.79 22.48 -13.21
CA LEU A 81 29.65 21.32 -12.94
C LEU A 81 29.75 20.47 -14.21
N GLY A 82 30.88 20.56 -14.89
CA GLY A 82 31.17 19.84 -16.12
C GLY A 82 32.39 18.95 -16.02
N THR A 83 32.52 18.01 -16.96
CA THR A 83 33.68 17.11 -17.05
C THR A 83 35.01 17.84 -17.30
N ASP A 84 34.97 19.12 -17.64
CA ASP A 84 36.10 20.01 -17.88
C ASP A 84 36.49 20.87 -16.66
N ASN A 85 35.60 21.04 -15.68
CA ASN A 85 35.81 21.96 -14.57
C ASN A 85 35.64 21.34 -13.16
N ALA A 86 35.07 20.14 -13.07
CA ALA A 86 34.79 19.44 -11.82
C ALA A 86 35.00 17.93 -11.98
N GLY A 87 35.21 17.23 -10.88
CA GLY A 87 35.35 15.77 -10.85
C GLY A 87 36.77 15.30 -11.12
N THR A 88 36.96 13.98 -11.05
CA THR A 88 38.25 13.34 -11.22
C THR A 88 38.23 12.40 -12.41
N TRP A 89 39.18 12.59 -13.34
CA TRP A 89 39.44 11.68 -14.46
C TRP A 89 40.54 10.69 -14.11
N ASP A 90 40.29 9.41 -14.38
CA ASP A 90 41.25 8.31 -14.29
C ASP A 90 41.33 7.57 -15.62
N VAL A 91 42.53 7.07 -15.98
CA VAL A 91 42.71 6.18 -17.13
C VAL A 91 42.89 4.76 -16.62
N LEU A 92 42.01 3.86 -17.06
CA LEU A 92 41.99 2.45 -16.67
C LEU A 92 43.07 1.65 -17.41
N PRO A 93 43.45 0.44 -16.92
CA PRO A 93 44.49 -0.38 -17.56
C PRO A 93 44.20 -0.77 -19.02
N ASN A 94 42.94 -0.80 -19.43
CA ASN A 94 42.51 -1.08 -20.80
C ASN A 94 42.52 0.17 -21.71
N GLY A 95 42.83 1.35 -21.16
CA GLY A 95 42.86 2.62 -21.87
C GLY A 95 41.57 3.44 -21.78
N ASP A 96 40.49 2.87 -21.27
CA ASP A 96 39.23 3.58 -21.06
C ASP A 96 39.41 4.69 -20.02
N ARG A 97 38.60 5.74 -20.11
CA ARG A 97 38.60 6.86 -19.17
C ARG A 97 37.40 6.78 -18.26
N LEU A 98 37.61 7.11 -17.00
CA LEU A 98 36.61 7.12 -15.96
C LEU A 98 36.58 8.51 -15.32
N TRP A 99 35.48 9.24 -15.49
CA TRP A 99 35.22 10.48 -14.76
C TRP A 99 34.27 10.22 -13.60
N ARG A 100 34.57 10.77 -12.43
CA ARG A 100 33.71 10.67 -11.24
C ARG A 100 33.60 12.00 -10.52
N LEU A 101 32.38 12.36 -10.15
CA LEU A 101 32.06 13.52 -9.32
C LEU A 101 31.07 13.11 -8.23
N SER A 102 31.44 13.31 -6.97
CA SER A 102 30.53 13.16 -5.84
C SER A 102 29.92 14.50 -5.48
N VAL A 103 28.61 14.54 -5.27
CA VAL A 103 27.86 15.73 -4.85
C VAL A 103 27.23 15.44 -3.50
N GLU A 104 27.43 16.35 -2.56
CA GLU A 104 26.90 16.25 -1.19
C GLU A 104 25.96 17.42 -0.91
N CYS A 105 24.72 17.12 -0.53
CA CYS A 105 23.71 18.09 -0.11
C CYS A 105 23.40 17.85 1.38
N PRO A 106 24.05 18.57 2.32
CA PRO A 106 23.93 18.28 3.74
C PRO A 106 22.46 18.27 4.21
N GLY A 107 22.01 17.16 4.79
CA GLY A 107 20.63 17.00 5.29
C GLY A 107 19.57 16.70 4.23
N ALA A 108 19.94 16.48 2.97
CA ALA A 108 18.99 16.08 1.94
C ALA A 108 18.51 14.64 2.14
N LEU A 109 17.21 14.42 1.96
CA LEU A 109 16.58 13.09 1.97
C LEU A 109 16.81 12.36 0.64
N SER A 110 16.87 13.13 -0.44
CA SER A 110 17.19 12.62 -1.79
C SER A 110 17.88 13.68 -2.62
N ILE A 111 18.58 13.26 -3.67
CA ILE A 111 19.21 14.15 -4.65
C ILE A 111 18.88 13.68 -6.07
N ASN A 112 18.59 14.63 -6.95
CA ASN A 112 18.46 14.41 -8.39
C ASN A 112 19.17 15.51 -9.19
N PHE A 113 19.35 15.27 -10.50
CA PHE A 113 20.18 16.11 -11.36
C PHE A 113 19.48 16.46 -12.67
N VAL A 114 19.82 17.62 -13.20
CA VAL A 114 19.60 17.96 -14.60
C VAL A 114 20.95 18.19 -15.27
N PHE A 115 21.17 17.50 -16.38
CA PHE A 115 22.24 17.78 -17.32
C PHE A 115 21.66 18.63 -18.44
N ASP A 116 22.13 19.86 -18.62
CA ASP A 116 21.83 20.71 -19.78
C ASP A 116 22.75 20.41 -20.97
N ALA A 117 23.90 19.77 -20.73
CA ALA A 117 24.70 19.12 -21.74
C ALA A 117 24.96 17.65 -21.38
N TYR A 118 24.44 16.75 -22.20
CA TYR A 118 24.57 15.31 -22.10
C TYR A 118 25.02 14.76 -23.46
N VAL A 119 26.33 14.69 -23.66
CA VAL A 119 26.97 14.18 -24.88
C VAL A 119 27.75 12.94 -24.53
N VAL A 120 27.20 11.77 -24.87
CA VAL A 120 27.80 10.47 -24.61
C VAL A 120 28.07 9.76 -25.95
N PRO A 121 29.34 9.55 -26.35
CA PRO A 121 29.68 8.84 -27.57
C PRO A 121 29.31 7.35 -27.51
N GLU A 122 29.38 6.68 -28.66
CA GLU A 122 29.13 5.24 -28.75
C GLU A 122 30.00 4.44 -27.75
N GLY A 123 29.37 3.51 -27.03
CA GLY A 123 30.02 2.73 -25.96
C GLY A 123 30.22 3.46 -24.63
N GLY A 124 29.99 4.77 -24.57
CA GLY A 124 30.02 5.54 -23.32
C GLY A 124 28.81 5.24 -22.43
N MET A 125 29.02 5.26 -21.12
CA MET A 125 27.96 5.01 -20.12
C MET A 125 28.04 5.96 -18.93
N VAL A 126 26.89 6.50 -18.52
CA VAL A 126 26.76 7.31 -17.30
C VAL A 126 25.98 6.55 -16.24
N PHE A 127 26.50 6.56 -15.02
CA PHE A 127 25.88 5.99 -13.83
C PHE A 127 25.73 7.06 -12.75
N VAL A 128 24.67 6.94 -11.95
CA VAL A 128 24.42 7.79 -10.79
C VAL A 128 24.12 6.85 -9.63
N TYR A 129 24.85 6.92 -8.52
CA TYR A 129 24.73 5.96 -7.44
C TYR A 129 24.97 6.57 -6.06
N ASN A 130 24.36 6.00 -5.03
CA ASN A 130 24.52 6.43 -3.65
C ASN A 130 25.40 5.48 -2.84
N GLU A 131 25.65 5.84 -1.59
CA GLU A 131 26.46 5.03 -0.66
C GLU A 131 25.75 3.76 -0.18
N ALA A 132 24.42 3.71 -0.28
CA ALA A 132 23.60 2.53 0.03
C ALA A 132 23.67 1.45 -1.06
N GLY A 133 24.30 1.75 -2.21
CA GLY A 133 24.46 0.82 -3.33
C GLY A 133 23.30 0.84 -4.33
N GLU A 134 22.39 1.80 -4.22
CA GLU A 134 21.41 2.08 -5.27
C GLU A 134 22.13 2.68 -6.48
N VAL A 135 21.77 2.21 -7.67
CA VAL A 135 22.38 2.63 -8.93
C VAL A 135 21.29 2.92 -9.94
N LEU A 136 21.34 4.12 -10.50
CA LEU A 136 20.68 4.48 -11.75
C LEU A 136 21.70 4.53 -12.88
N GLY A 137 21.24 4.32 -14.10
CA GLY A 137 22.04 4.50 -15.29
C GLY A 137 22.61 3.20 -15.85
N GLY A 138 23.81 3.29 -16.45
CA GLY A 138 24.03 2.67 -17.74
C GLY A 138 23.38 3.52 -18.83
N PHE A 139 23.28 4.82 -18.60
CA PHE A 139 22.71 5.77 -19.54
C PHE A 139 23.68 5.97 -20.71
N THR A 140 23.15 6.00 -21.91
CA THR A 140 23.91 6.19 -23.16
C THR A 140 23.32 7.36 -23.93
N ALA A 141 23.79 7.65 -25.15
CA ALA A 141 23.13 8.60 -26.05
C ALA A 141 21.63 8.28 -26.28
N GLU A 142 21.26 7.01 -26.24
CA GLU A 142 19.88 6.54 -26.46
C GLU A 142 18.98 6.75 -25.24
N SER A 143 19.52 7.20 -24.10
CA SER A 143 18.70 7.50 -22.91
C SER A 143 17.83 8.75 -23.08
N ASN A 144 18.19 9.66 -23.99
CA ASN A 144 17.33 10.75 -24.47
C ASN A 144 17.60 11.04 -25.97
N PRO A 145 17.09 10.19 -26.89
CA PRO A 145 17.51 10.19 -28.28
C PRO A 145 17.31 11.53 -28.99
N GLY A 146 18.37 12.05 -29.61
CA GLY A 146 18.32 13.32 -30.36
C GLY A 146 18.32 14.59 -29.51
N HIS A 147 18.52 14.46 -28.19
CA HIS A 147 18.56 15.56 -27.24
C HIS A 147 19.87 15.55 -26.45
N SER A 148 20.34 16.74 -26.07
CA SER A 148 21.56 16.92 -25.25
C SER A 148 21.24 17.34 -23.82
N GLU A 149 20.01 17.19 -23.37
CA GLU A 149 19.58 17.44 -21.99
C GLU A 149 19.19 16.10 -21.37
N LEU A 150 19.38 15.89 -20.06
CA LEU A 150 18.93 14.69 -19.37
C LEU A 150 18.53 15.01 -17.93
N GLY A 151 17.27 14.76 -17.59
CA GLY A 151 16.84 14.67 -16.19
C GLY A 151 17.10 13.27 -15.64
N VAL A 152 17.63 13.19 -14.42
CA VAL A 152 17.80 11.94 -13.68
C VAL A 152 16.84 11.95 -12.49
N THR A 153 16.21 10.82 -12.16
CA THR A 153 15.30 10.72 -11.01
C THR A 153 16.07 10.75 -9.68
N GLN A 154 15.33 10.90 -8.58
CA GLN A 154 15.84 10.95 -7.21
C GLN A 154 16.53 9.65 -6.80
N LEU A 155 17.69 9.77 -6.14
CA LEU A 155 18.29 8.71 -5.34
C LEU A 155 18.27 9.09 -3.86
N ALA A 156 18.22 8.08 -3.00
CA ALA A 156 18.25 8.24 -1.55
C ALA A 156 19.57 8.85 -1.05
N GLY A 157 19.46 9.70 -0.03
CA GLY A 157 20.58 10.15 0.79
C GLY A 157 21.17 11.50 0.40
N GLU A 158 22.08 11.96 1.24
CA GLU A 158 22.70 13.29 1.14
C GLU A 158 23.98 13.33 0.30
N ARG A 159 24.46 12.18 -0.21
CA ARG A 159 25.65 12.11 -1.08
C ARG A 159 25.42 11.15 -2.24
N ILE A 160 25.50 11.68 -3.47
CA ILE A 160 25.36 10.92 -4.71
C ILE A 160 26.61 11.09 -5.56
N THR A 161 27.07 10.00 -6.19
CA THR A 161 28.19 10.04 -7.12
C THR A 161 27.71 9.82 -8.54
N ILE A 162 28.19 10.66 -9.45
CA ILE A 162 28.01 10.56 -10.89
C ILE A 162 29.30 9.99 -11.45
N GLU A 163 29.17 9.00 -12.31
CA GLU A 163 30.28 8.35 -12.99
C GLU A 163 30.03 8.31 -14.49
N TYR A 164 31.04 8.67 -15.26
CA TYR A 164 31.04 8.55 -16.71
C TYR A 164 32.20 7.66 -17.16
N GLN A 165 31.84 6.56 -17.83
CA GLN A 165 32.76 5.61 -18.45
C GLN A 165 32.84 5.93 -19.93
N GLU A 166 34.05 6.20 -20.41
CA GLU A 166 34.31 6.57 -21.80
C GLU A 166 35.31 5.60 -22.44
N PRO A 167 34.94 4.94 -23.54
CA PRO A 167 35.83 4.04 -24.27
C PRO A 167 37.12 4.73 -24.75
N ALA A 168 38.23 3.99 -24.72
CA ALA A 168 39.55 4.49 -25.13
C ALA A 168 39.59 5.08 -26.55
N ASP A 169 38.82 4.51 -27.47
CA ASP A 169 38.71 4.92 -28.87
C ASP A 169 37.83 6.17 -29.09
N MET A 170 37.01 6.52 -28.10
CA MET A 170 36.15 7.71 -28.09
C MET A 170 36.65 8.80 -27.12
N SER A 171 37.89 8.67 -26.63
CA SER A 171 38.53 9.55 -25.66
C SER A 171 38.49 11.03 -26.08
N GLY A 172 37.68 11.83 -25.39
CA GLY A 172 37.58 13.29 -25.56
C GLY A 172 36.34 13.73 -26.33
N GLU A 173 35.55 12.78 -26.82
CA GLU A 173 34.33 13.04 -27.58
C GLU A 173 33.12 13.23 -26.65
N GLY A 174 33.19 12.77 -25.39
CA GLY A 174 32.13 12.96 -24.40
C GLY A 174 32.19 14.29 -23.65
N TYR A 175 31.02 14.85 -23.35
CA TYR A 175 30.88 16.04 -22.51
C TYR A 175 29.60 15.95 -21.68
N LEU A 176 29.75 16.07 -20.36
CA LEU A 176 28.63 16.20 -19.43
C LEU A 176 28.75 17.53 -18.71
N HIS A 177 27.63 18.23 -18.57
CA HIS A 177 27.49 19.43 -17.78
C HIS A 177 26.18 19.37 -17.00
N ILE A 178 26.27 19.67 -15.71
CA ILE A 178 25.16 19.71 -14.75
C ILE A 178 24.93 21.19 -14.43
N ASP A 179 23.72 21.66 -14.70
CA ASP A 179 23.29 23.02 -14.36
C ASP A 179 22.36 23.04 -13.13
N GLN A 180 21.82 21.88 -12.74
CA GLN A 180 20.94 21.75 -11.59
C GLN A 180 21.27 20.54 -10.72
N VAL A 181 21.42 20.80 -9.42
CA VAL A 181 21.40 19.79 -8.34
C VAL A 181 20.19 20.07 -7.47
N THR A 182 19.28 19.11 -7.34
CA THR A 182 18.13 19.25 -6.45
C THR A 182 18.43 18.65 -5.08
N HIS A 183 18.23 19.44 -4.03
CA HIS A 183 18.18 18.98 -2.64
C HIS A 183 16.73 18.61 -2.29
N GLY A 184 16.42 17.33 -2.14
CA GLY A 184 15.10 16.86 -1.69
C GLY A 184 14.95 16.99 -0.17
N TYR A 185 14.01 17.83 0.29
CA TYR A 185 13.72 18.05 1.71
C TYR A 185 12.39 17.41 2.16
N ARG A 186 11.60 16.88 1.23
CA ARG A 186 10.47 15.96 1.50
C ARG A 186 10.79 14.57 0.98
N ASP A 187 10.26 13.55 1.67
CA ASP A 187 10.55 12.16 1.37
C ASP A 187 9.62 11.60 0.29
N VAL A 188 10.08 11.62 -0.95
CA VAL A 188 9.36 11.06 -2.11
C VAL A 188 9.74 9.61 -2.42
N LEU A 189 10.61 9.00 -1.60
CA LEU A 189 11.14 7.65 -1.78
C LEU A 189 10.76 6.71 -0.62
N GLY A 190 10.16 7.20 0.46
CA GLY A 190 9.68 6.42 1.60
C GLY A 190 10.80 5.86 2.47
N LEU A 191 11.86 6.63 2.71
CA LEU A 191 13.10 6.22 3.38
C LEU A 191 13.19 6.60 4.87
N VAL A 192 12.50 7.67 5.29
CA VAL A 192 12.60 8.24 6.65
C VAL A 192 11.27 8.12 7.42
N LYS A 193 10.16 7.88 6.71
CA LYS A 193 8.89 7.39 7.25
C LYS A 193 8.31 6.38 6.26
N GLY A 194 7.61 5.37 6.76
CA GLY A 194 6.88 4.42 5.92
C GLY A 194 5.99 5.18 4.93
N LEU A 195 5.97 4.76 3.68
CA LEU A 195 5.10 5.32 2.64
C LEU A 195 3.67 5.46 3.16
N GLY A 196 3.09 6.64 2.99
CA GLY A 196 1.86 7.07 3.67
C GLY A 196 1.78 8.57 3.95
N ASP A 197 2.60 9.40 3.29
CA ASP A 197 2.45 10.86 3.32
C ASP A 197 1.15 11.31 2.63
N SER A 198 0.68 10.53 1.65
CA SER A 198 -0.70 10.67 1.20
C SER A 198 -1.65 10.16 2.28
N GLY A 199 -2.74 10.90 2.54
CA GLY A 199 -3.62 10.55 3.64
C GLY A 199 -4.16 9.12 3.54
N SER A 200 -4.36 8.46 4.69
CA SER A 200 -4.71 7.03 4.79
C SER A 200 -6.05 6.64 4.13
N CYS A 201 -6.86 7.60 3.72
CA CYS A 201 -8.09 7.36 2.98
C CYS A 201 -7.85 7.03 1.49
N ASN A 202 -6.65 7.26 0.96
CA ASN A 202 -6.31 6.95 -0.41
C ASN A 202 -6.15 5.43 -0.62
N ASN A 203 -6.72 4.91 -1.71
CA ASN A 203 -6.63 3.48 -2.04
C ASN A 203 -5.39 3.19 -2.89
N ASN A 204 -4.53 2.26 -2.47
CA ASN A 204 -3.48 1.75 -3.33
C ASN A 204 -4.10 1.09 -4.58
N VAL A 205 -3.52 1.30 -5.76
CA VAL A 205 -4.03 0.71 -7.01
C VAL A 205 -4.01 -0.83 -7.02
N GLU A 206 -3.22 -1.46 -6.15
CA GLU A 206 -3.21 -2.93 -5.97
C GLU A 206 -4.38 -3.45 -5.11
N CYS A 207 -5.14 -2.56 -4.46
CA CYS A 207 -6.26 -2.96 -3.62
C CYS A 207 -7.43 -3.54 -4.43
N PRO A 208 -8.23 -4.47 -3.85
CA PRO A 208 -9.35 -5.09 -4.55
C PRO A 208 -10.38 -4.13 -5.15
N VAL A 209 -10.51 -2.92 -4.59
CA VAL A 209 -11.41 -1.86 -5.10
C VAL A 209 -11.04 -1.41 -6.53
N SER A 210 -9.77 -1.58 -6.92
CA SER A 210 -9.25 -1.21 -8.25
C SER A 210 -9.60 -2.21 -9.35
N ALA A 211 -10.24 -3.33 -9.02
CA ALA A 211 -10.54 -4.40 -9.96
C ALA A 211 -11.23 -3.89 -11.23
N GLY A 212 -10.65 -4.20 -12.39
CA GLY A 212 -11.11 -3.76 -13.70
C GLY A 212 -10.49 -2.45 -14.19
N TRP A 213 -9.65 -1.76 -13.42
CA TRP A 213 -8.96 -0.53 -13.83
C TRP A 213 -7.49 -0.72 -14.22
N GLU A 214 -7.03 -1.96 -14.34
CA GLU A 214 -5.63 -2.35 -14.55
C GLU A 214 -5.01 -1.66 -15.76
N ASP A 215 -5.77 -1.51 -16.85
CA ASP A 215 -5.31 -0.83 -18.06
C ASP A 215 -5.09 0.66 -17.83
N GLN A 216 -6.06 1.37 -17.26
CA GLN A 216 -5.92 2.80 -16.96
C GLN A 216 -4.81 3.04 -15.94
N ILE A 217 -4.64 2.15 -14.96
CA ILE A 217 -3.54 2.20 -13.98
C ILE A 217 -2.17 2.17 -14.68
N ARG A 218 -1.98 1.32 -15.69
CA ARG A 218 -0.74 1.22 -16.48
C ARG A 218 -0.47 2.42 -17.40
N SER A 219 -1.44 3.32 -17.58
CA SER A 219 -1.24 4.56 -18.35
C SER A 219 -0.64 5.70 -17.53
N VAL A 220 -0.77 5.66 -16.20
CA VAL A 220 -0.43 6.77 -15.29
C VAL A 220 1.02 6.71 -14.83
N ALA A 221 1.67 7.88 -14.82
CA ALA A 221 3.02 8.08 -14.30
C ALA A 221 3.09 9.29 -13.37
N MET A 222 3.97 9.20 -12.37
CA MET A 222 4.41 10.36 -11.59
C MET A 222 5.41 11.16 -12.41
N ILE A 223 5.34 12.49 -12.34
CA ILE A 223 6.21 13.38 -13.11
C ILE A 223 7.04 14.22 -12.14
N THR A 224 8.36 14.18 -12.28
CA THR A 224 9.25 15.19 -11.68
C THR A 224 9.35 16.36 -12.64
N VAL A 225 8.77 17.50 -12.26
CA VAL A 225 8.70 18.72 -13.06
C VAL A 225 9.71 19.74 -12.57
N GLY A 226 10.50 20.30 -13.49
CA GLY A 226 11.58 21.25 -13.15
C GLY A 226 12.61 20.73 -12.15
N GLY A 227 12.68 19.41 -11.95
CA GLY A 227 13.57 18.75 -11.00
C GLY A 227 13.22 18.89 -9.52
N SER A 228 12.16 19.60 -9.12
CA SER A 228 11.80 19.81 -7.69
C SER A 228 10.31 19.79 -7.37
N GLY A 229 9.46 19.73 -8.38
CA GLY A 229 8.01 19.56 -8.23
C GLY A 229 7.55 18.17 -8.63
N ILE A 230 6.44 17.73 -8.05
CA ILE A 230 5.70 16.54 -8.47
C ILE A 230 4.35 16.94 -9.07
N CYS A 231 4.03 16.31 -10.20
CA CYS A 231 2.70 16.24 -10.79
C CYS A 231 2.40 14.80 -11.24
N THR A 232 1.22 14.59 -11.79
CA THR A 232 0.79 13.33 -12.40
C THR A 232 0.41 13.54 -13.87
N GLY A 233 0.45 12.48 -14.67
CA GLY A 233 -0.18 12.46 -15.98
C GLY A 233 -0.31 11.04 -16.53
N GLN A 234 -0.75 10.93 -17.78
CA GLN A 234 -1.10 9.66 -18.41
C GLN A 234 -0.77 9.63 -19.90
N LEU A 235 -0.33 8.46 -20.37
CA LEU A 235 -0.22 8.17 -21.80
C LEU A 235 -1.62 8.12 -22.42
N ILE A 236 -1.78 8.75 -23.58
CA ILE A 236 -3.05 8.85 -24.30
C ILE A 236 -2.95 8.26 -25.71
N ASN A 237 -3.95 7.46 -26.07
CA ASN A 237 -4.05 6.85 -27.39
C ASN A 237 -4.42 7.89 -28.47
N ASN A 238 -4.08 7.58 -29.71
CA ASN A 238 -4.43 8.37 -30.88
C ASN A 238 -5.13 7.51 -31.94
N CYS A 239 -5.76 8.15 -32.92
CA CYS A 239 -6.58 7.46 -33.92
C CYS A 239 -5.82 6.47 -34.83
N SER A 240 -4.49 6.48 -34.82
CA SER A 240 -3.66 5.51 -35.54
C SER A 240 -3.37 4.24 -34.72
N ASN A 241 -3.63 4.23 -33.40
CA ASN A 241 -3.27 3.15 -32.48
C ASN A 241 -1.80 2.69 -32.65
N ASP A 242 -0.88 3.65 -32.71
CA ASP A 242 0.52 3.40 -33.09
C ASP A 242 1.51 3.45 -31.91
N GLY A 243 1.02 3.70 -30.70
CA GLY A 243 1.86 3.80 -29.50
C GLY A 243 2.80 5.00 -29.50
N THR A 244 2.51 6.06 -30.29
CA THR A 244 3.23 7.34 -30.14
C THR A 244 3.08 7.82 -28.69
N PRO A 245 4.18 8.14 -27.97
CA PRO A 245 4.18 8.43 -26.53
C PRO A 245 3.62 9.82 -26.19
N TYR A 246 2.37 10.08 -26.60
CA TYR A 246 1.62 11.26 -26.19
C TYR A 246 1.24 11.14 -24.73
N PHE A 247 1.51 12.18 -23.97
CA PHE A 247 1.36 12.21 -22.52
C PHE A 247 0.60 13.47 -22.10
N LEU A 248 -0.54 13.30 -21.42
CA LEU A 248 -1.42 14.39 -21.03
C LEU A 248 -1.26 14.68 -19.53
N THR A 249 -1.14 15.96 -19.19
CA THR A 249 -1.01 16.47 -17.81
C THR A 249 -1.66 17.87 -17.72
N ALA A 250 -1.47 18.56 -16.59
CA ALA A 250 -2.03 19.89 -16.37
C ALA A 250 -1.12 21.01 -16.88
N ASN A 251 -1.72 22.08 -17.41
CA ASN A 251 -1.00 23.27 -17.85
C ASN A 251 -0.29 23.98 -16.69
N HIS A 252 -0.91 24.06 -15.51
CA HIS A 252 -0.28 24.69 -14.35
C HIS A 252 0.93 23.92 -13.80
N CYS A 253 1.16 22.67 -14.21
CA CYS A 253 2.39 21.96 -13.89
C CYS A 253 3.60 22.46 -14.70
N LEU A 254 3.36 23.19 -15.79
CA LEU A 254 4.43 23.80 -16.58
C LEU A 254 5.05 24.98 -15.81
N GLY A 255 6.38 25.09 -15.86
CA GLY A 255 7.14 26.18 -15.22
C GLY A 255 8.50 26.47 -15.85
N GLY A 256 8.78 25.90 -17.03
CA GLY A 256 10.08 25.94 -17.69
C GLY A 256 10.12 24.98 -18.89
N GLY A 257 11.32 24.57 -19.29
CA GLY A 257 11.51 23.52 -20.28
C GLY A 257 10.98 22.16 -19.77
N VAL A 258 10.47 21.34 -20.68
CA VAL A 258 10.01 19.96 -20.42
C VAL A 258 11.05 18.91 -20.83
N GLY A 259 12.20 19.34 -21.36
CA GLY A 259 13.26 18.48 -21.90
C GLY A 259 14.02 17.65 -20.85
N SER A 260 13.99 18.09 -19.59
CA SER A 260 14.58 17.41 -18.42
C SER A 260 13.55 16.82 -17.46
N TRP A 261 12.26 16.83 -17.79
CA TRP A 261 11.26 16.21 -16.93
C TRP A 261 11.47 14.70 -16.86
N VAL A 262 11.15 14.10 -15.73
CA VAL A 262 11.27 12.65 -15.53
C VAL A 262 9.91 12.05 -15.28
N PHE A 263 9.53 11.06 -16.09
CA PHE A 263 8.23 10.37 -16.05
C PHE A 263 8.44 8.98 -15.50
N ARG A 264 7.96 8.72 -14.28
CA ARG A 264 8.14 7.45 -13.57
C ARG A 264 6.88 6.60 -13.64
N PHE A 265 6.97 5.53 -14.42
CA PHE A 265 5.92 4.52 -14.58
C PHE A 265 5.97 3.49 -13.45
N ASN A 266 4.84 2.84 -13.22
CA ASN A 266 4.68 1.75 -12.24
C ASN A 266 5.18 2.07 -10.83
N TRP A 267 5.20 3.35 -10.44
CA TRP A 267 5.45 3.76 -9.07
C TRP A 267 4.23 3.47 -8.19
N GLN A 268 4.03 2.20 -7.84
CA GLN A 268 2.86 1.74 -7.11
C GLN A 268 3.26 0.68 -6.08
N SER A 269 2.49 0.57 -4.99
CA SER A 269 2.71 -0.50 -4.03
C SER A 269 2.43 -1.85 -4.68
N PRO A 270 3.32 -2.86 -4.52
CA PRO A 270 3.10 -4.22 -5.05
C PRO A 270 2.08 -5.03 -4.24
N GLN A 271 1.53 -4.45 -3.18
CA GLN A 271 0.49 -5.04 -2.33
C GLN A 271 -0.47 -3.95 -1.84
N CYS A 272 -1.70 -4.33 -1.49
CA CYS A 272 -2.70 -3.38 -0.99
C CYS A 272 -2.28 -2.77 0.35
N THR A 273 -1.90 -3.59 1.33
CA THR A 273 -1.42 -3.18 2.66
C THR A 273 -0.36 -4.17 3.16
N PRO A 274 0.71 -3.72 3.84
CA PRO A 274 1.11 -2.33 4.02
C PRO A 274 1.60 -1.70 2.71
N THR A 275 1.54 -0.37 2.63
CA THR A 275 2.09 0.36 1.48
C THR A 275 3.61 0.17 1.43
N THR A 276 4.13 -0.30 0.30
CA THR A 276 5.57 -0.51 0.08
C THR A 276 6.01 0.06 -1.26
N ASN A 277 7.32 0.24 -1.44
CA ASN A 277 7.87 0.90 -2.63
C ASN A 277 7.65 0.07 -3.89
N GLY A 278 7.19 0.72 -4.94
CA GLY A 278 7.28 0.20 -6.31
C GLY A 278 8.67 0.41 -6.93
N PRO A 279 8.88 -0.06 -8.17
CA PRO A 279 10.12 0.19 -8.90
C PRO A 279 10.54 1.68 -8.94
N THR A 280 11.83 1.96 -8.69
CA THR A 280 12.44 3.30 -8.73
C THR A 280 13.10 3.66 -10.05
N ASN A 281 13.23 2.69 -10.94
CA ASN A 281 14.04 2.77 -12.15
C ASN A 281 13.24 2.65 -13.45
N GLN A 282 11.90 2.70 -13.39
CA GLN A 282 11.04 2.65 -14.57
C GLN A 282 10.68 4.06 -15.02
N THR A 283 11.66 4.77 -15.56
CA THR A 283 11.54 6.20 -15.87
C THR A 283 11.68 6.45 -17.37
N ILE A 284 11.25 7.62 -17.83
CA ILE A 284 11.57 8.19 -19.15
C ILE A 284 12.01 9.62 -18.91
N SER A 285 13.07 10.05 -19.57
CA SER A 285 13.60 11.41 -19.43
C SER A 285 13.27 12.25 -20.67
N GLY A 286 12.73 13.44 -20.42
CA GLY A 286 12.46 14.46 -21.41
C GLY A 286 11.19 14.28 -22.23
N ALA A 287 10.64 15.41 -22.62
CA ALA A 287 9.50 15.50 -23.52
C ALA A 287 9.56 16.77 -24.37
N GLN A 288 8.65 16.84 -25.33
CA GLN A 288 8.35 18.04 -26.11
C GLN A 288 6.92 18.50 -25.79
N LEU A 289 6.74 19.80 -25.53
CA LEU A 289 5.41 20.39 -25.38
C LEU A 289 4.76 20.56 -26.75
N LEU A 290 3.61 19.92 -26.96
CA LEU A 290 2.87 19.97 -28.22
C LEU A 290 1.76 21.01 -28.20
N ALA A 291 0.98 21.03 -27.13
CA ALA A 291 -0.13 21.97 -26.96
C ALA A 291 -0.42 22.21 -25.48
N ASN A 292 -0.90 23.39 -25.12
CA ASN A 292 -1.42 23.68 -23.79
C ASN A 292 -2.54 24.74 -23.82
N SER A 293 -3.32 24.82 -22.74
CA SER A 293 -4.34 25.85 -22.57
C SER A 293 -4.64 26.10 -21.10
N SER A 294 -4.71 27.37 -20.70
CA SER A 294 -5.24 27.76 -19.39
C SER A 294 -6.77 27.68 -19.31
N GLY A 295 -7.48 27.69 -20.45
CA GLY A 295 -8.95 27.64 -20.50
C GLY A 295 -9.56 26.26 -20.20
N SER A 296 -8.74 25.21 -20.22
CA SER A 296 -9.08 23.87 -19.74
C SER A 296 -7.95 23.26 -18.91
N ASP A 297 -6.94 24.06 -18.56
CA ASP A 297 -5.74 23.66 -17.81
C ASP A 297 -5.03 22.40 -18.33
N VAL A 298 -5.02 22.19 -19.65
CA VAL A 298 -4.43 20.98 -20.27
C VAL A 298 -3.03 21.27 -20.79
N ALA A 299 -2.13 20.29 -20.67
CA ALA A 299 -0.88 20.23 -21.43
C ALA A 299 -0.76 18.85 -22.08
N LEU A 300 -0.46 18.83 -23.38
CA LEU A 300 -0.14 17.64 -24.16
C LEU A 300 1.35 17.66 -24.49
N LEU A 301 2.02 16.61 -24.09
CA LEU A 301 3.44 16.37 -24.33
C LEU A 301 3.60 15.17 -25.28
N GLN A 302 4.77 15.07 -25.90
CA GLN A 302 5.27 13.83 -26.47
C GLN A 302 6.58 13.49 -25.77
N LEU A 303 6.67 12.30 -25.15
CA LEU A 303 7.90 11.86 -24.52
C LEU A 303 8.98 11.66 -25.58
N ASN A 304 10.23 11.93 -25.23
CA ASN A 304 11.35 11.83 -26.17
C ASN A 304 11.68 10.39 -26.56
N ALA A 305 11.18 9.42 -25.80
CA ALA A 305 11.32 8.01 -26.10
C ALA A 305 10.06 7.22 -25.77
N THR A 306 9.84 6.14 -26.52
CA THR A 306 8.76 5.19 -26.25
C THR A 306 9.09 4.40 -24.98
N PRO A 307 8.14 4.28 -24.03
CA PRO A 307 8.30 3.41 -22.88
C PRO A 307 8.65 1.97 -23.30
N PRO A 308 9.68 1.35 -22.72
CA PRO A 308 10.04 -0.03 -22.99
C PRO A 308 8.88 -1.00 -22.80
N ALA A 309 8.83 -2.05 -23.63
CA ALA A 309 7.78 -3.07 -23.55
C ALA A 309 7.66 -3.72 -22.15
N ASN A 310 8.77 -3.91 -21.44
CA ASN A 310 8.77 -4.49 -20.09
C ASN A 310 8.20 -3.55 -19.01
N TYR A 311 7.96 -2.26 -19.29
CA TYR A 311 7.19 -1.39 -18.39
C TYR A 311 5.69 -1.68 -18.50
N ASN A 312 5.26 -2.45 -19.50
CA ASN A 312 3.88 -2.85 -19.70
C ASN A 312 2.87 -1.70 -19.68
N VAL A 313 3.24 -0.56 -20.27
CA VAL A 313 2.40 0.64 -20.27
C VAL A 313 1.15 0.46 -21.13
N PHE A 314 0.12 1.24 -20.84
CA PHE A 314 -1.12 1.32 -21.61
C PHE A 314 -1.35 2.74 -22.11
N TYR A 315 -1.90 2.91 -23.30
CA TYR A 315 -2.31 4.20 -23.85
C TYR A 315 -3.80 4.37 -23.65
N THR A 316 -4.20 5.27 -22.75
CA THR A 316 -5.60 5.37 -22.39
C THR A 316 -6.48 5.93 -23.52
N GLY A 317 -7.69 5.41 -23.63
CA GLY A 317 -8.71 5.92 -24.54
C GLY A 317 -9.30 7.24 -24.04
N TRP A 318 -10.13 7.89 -24.85
CA TRP A 318 -10.71 9.19 -24.52
C TRP A 318 -12.13 9.36 -25.05
N ASP A 319 -12.91 10.21 -24.39
CA ASP A 319 -14.23 10.68 -24.83
C ASP A 319 -14.24 12.21 -24.90
N ARG A 320 -14.47 12.72 -26.12
CA ARG A 320 -14.56 14.16 -26.43
C ARG A 320 -15.98 14.65 -26.70
N SER A 321 -17.00 13.82 -26.49
CA SER A 321 -18.41 14.15 -26.75
C SER A 321 -18.91 15.30 -25.89
N GLY A 322 -18.34 15.45 -24.68
CA GLY A 322 -18.80 16.40 -23.67
C GLY A 322 -20.06 15.95 -22.93
N SER A 323 -20.49 14.70 -23.12
CA SER A 323 -21.53 14.06 -22.34
C SER A 323 -21.12 14.00 -20.87
N THR A 324 -22.06 14.25 -19.96
CA THR A 324 -21.78 14.19 -18.52
C THR A 324 -21.58 12.74 -18.09
N PRO A 325 -20.42 12.37 -17.51
CA PRO A 325 -20.20 11.04 -16.96
C PRO A 325 -21.20 10.73 -15.83
N SER A 326 -21.69 9.50 -15.79
CA SER A 326 -22.62 9.05 -14.73
C SER A 326 -21.90 8.63 -13.45
N SER A 327 -20.62 8.32 -13.58
CA SER A 327 -19.64 8.05 -12.54
C SER A 327 -18.27 8.38 -13.10
N ALA A 328 -17.26 8.50 -12.23
CA ALA A 328 -15.90 8.76 -12.64
C ALA A 328 -14.88 8.13 -11.70
N VAL A 329 -13.67 7.90 -12.22
CA VAL A 329 -12.53 7.38 -11.48
C VAL A 329 -11.30 8.24 -11.75
N ALA A 330 -10.54 8.53 -10.70
CA ALA A 330 -9.23 9.16 -10.80
C ALA A 330 -8.13 8.19 -10.38
N ILE A 331 -7.00 8.23 -11.08
CA ILE A 331 -5.80 7.46 -10.77
C ILE A 331 -4.63 8.44 -10.75
N HIS A 332 -3.95 8.54 -9.62
CA HIS A 332 -3.09 9.70 -9.34
C HIS A 332 -1.92 9.40 -8.40
N HIS A 333 -0.99 10.35 -8.27
CA HIS A 333 0.13 10.31 -7.31
C HIS A 333 0.00 11.45 -6.29
N PRO A 334 -0.76 11.26 -5.20
CA PRO A 334 -0.91 12.26 -4.15
C PRO A 334 0.39 12.37 -3.35
N SER A 335 0.85 13.59 -3.11
CA SER A 335 2.09 13.95 -2.40
C SER A 335 3.36 13.27 -2.95
N GLY A 336 3.35 12.88 -4.23
CA GLY A 336 4.43 12.07 -4.82
C GLY A 336 4.54 10.64 -4.31
N ASP A 337 3.55 10.18 -3.55
CA ASP A 337 3.44 8.83 -3.04
C ASP A 337 3.12 7.83 -4.18
N VAL A 338 3.15 6.54 -3.83
CA VAL A 338 2.75 5.46 -4.71
C VAL A 338 1.36 5.71 -5.29
N LYS A 339 1.13 5.22 -6.51
CA LYS A 339 -0.10 5.43 -7.26
C LYS A 339 -1.34 5.00 -6.48
N LYS A 340 -2.36 5.86 -6.49
CA LYS A 340 -3.65 5.66 -5.82
C LYS A 340 -4.82 5.72 -6.80
N ILE A 341 -5.99 5.28 -6.36
CA ILE A 341 -7.25 5.34 -7.11
C ILE A 341 -8.38 5.93 -6.25
N SER A 342 -9.33 6.65 -6.87
CA SER A 342 -10.47 7.27 -6.21
C SER A 342 -11.72 7.21 -7.08
N PHE A 343 -12.90 7.09 -6.46
CA PHE A 343 -14.16 6.78 -7.12
C PHE A 343 -15.24 7.82 -6.77
N GLU A 344 -15.96 8.26 -7.79
CA GLU A 344 -17.17 9.07 -7.73
C GLU A 344 -18.27 8.30 -8.45
N ASN A 345 -19.27 7.85 -7.72
CA ASN A 345 -20.35 7.00 -8.19
C ASN A 345 -21.58 7.80 -8.65
N ASN A 346 -21.54 9.12 -8.54
CA ASN A 346 -22.61 10.02 -8.96
C ASN A 346 -22.25 10.75 -10.26
N SER A 347 -23.29 11.30 -10.90
CA SER A 347 -23.09 12.06 -12.13
C SER A 347 -22.33 13.36 -11.87
N LEU A 348 -21.30 13.61 -12.69
CA LEU A 348 -20.47 14.80 -12.53
C LEU A 348 -21.24 16.08 -12.82
N GLN A 349 -20.74 17.19 -12.30
CA GLN A 349 -21.24 18.52 -12.64
C GLN A 349 -20.25 19.25 -13.56
N GLN A 350 -20.71 20.32 -14.22
CA GLN A 350 -19.82 21.23 -14.94
C GLN A 350 -19.66 22.51 -14.13
N ALA A 351 -18.43 23.01 -14.00
CA ALA A 351 -18.12 24.24 -13.29
C ALA A 351 -17.03 25.03 -14.02
N ASN A 352 -16.80 26.27 -13.59
CA ASN A 352 -15.62 27.04 -13.95
C ASN A 352 -14.73 27.20 -12.72
N TRP A 353 -13.45 26.86 -12.84
CA TRP A 353 -12.48 26.99 -11.76
C TRP A 353 -11.22 27.68 -12.24
N GLY A 354 -10.87 28.82 -11.64
CA GLY A 354 -9.72 29.62 -12.07
C GLY A 354 -9.74 30.02 -13.55
N GLY A 355 -10.93 30.18 -14.14
CA GLY A 355 -11.11 30.50 -15.56
C GLY A 355 -11.13 29.29 -16.50
N ALA A 356 -10.84 28.08 -16.01
CA ALA A 356 -10.94 26.86 -16.80
C ALA A 356 -12.34 26.25 -16.72
N GLN A 357 -12.78 25.64 -17.82
CA GLN A 357 -14.03 24.88 -17.89
C GLN A 357 -13.78 23.43 -17.45
N CYS A 358 -14.37 23.05 -16.32
CA CYS A 358 -14.06 21.81 -15.63
C CYS A 358 -15.29 20.90 -15.46
N TRP A 359 -15.03 19.59 -15.35
CA TRP A 359 -15.86 18.69 -14.57
C TRP A 359 -15.65 18.99 -13.09
N HIS A 360 -16.71 18.92 -12.31
CA HIS A 360 -16.72 19.15 -10.88
C HIS A 360 -17.17 17.86 -10.21
N VAL A 361 -16.23 17.25 -9.49
CA VAL A 361 -16.47 16.17 -8.54
C VAL A 361 -16.83 16.86 -7.23
N THR A 362 -18.03 16.60 -6.71
CA THR A 362 -18.55 17.31 -5.53
C THR A 362 -18.05 16.77 -4.21
N ALA A 363 -17.76 15.47 -4.17
CA ALA A 363 -17.19 14.69 -3.08
C ALA A 363 -16.82 13.32 -3.65
N TRP A 364 -15.63 12.80 -3.35
CA TRP A 364 -15.31 11.42 -3.70
C TRP A 364 -16.09 10.47 -2.77
N ASP A 365 -16.67 9.41 -3.33
CA ASP A 365 -17.32 8.36 -2.53
C ASP A 365 -16.29 7.45 -1.87
N ASP A 366 -15.12 7.28 -2.51
CA ASP A 366 -14.02 6.46 -2.01
C ASP A 366 -12.67 7.02 -2.51
N GLY A 367 -11.70 7.21 -1.62
CA GLY A 367 -10.46 7.93 -1.89
C GLY A 367 -10.61 9.47 -1.91
N THR A 368 -9.56 10.15 -2.36
CA THR A 368 -9.48 11.62 -2.54
C THR A 368 -8.36 11.95 -3.53
N THR A 369 -8.13 13.23 -3.84
CA THR A 369 -6.85 13.71 -4.38
C THR A 369 -6.12 14.61 -3.38
N GLU A 370 -4.83 14.86 -3.61
CA GLU A 370 -3.99 15.76 -2.80
C GLU A 370 -2.98 16.50 -3.70
N GLY A 371 -2.14 17.37 -3.12
CA GLY A 371 -1.07 18.03 -3.87
C GLY A 371 -0.17 17.01 -4.57
N GLY A 372 0.16 17.20 -5.85
CA GLY A 372 0.91 16.21 -6.65
C GLY A 372 0.02 15.37 -7.57
N SER A 373 -1.27 15.22 -7.24
CA SER A 373 -2.27 14.60 -8.11
C SER A 373 -2.56 15.44 -9.36
N SER A 374 -2.15 16.72 -9.39
CA SER A 374 -2.33 17.65 -10.51
C SER A 374 -1.94 17.03 -11.85
N GLY A 375 -2.83 17.13 -12.84
CA GLY A 375 -2.67 16.54 -14.18
C GLY A 375 -3.10 15.09 -14.33
N SER A 376 -3.43 14.39 -13.24
CA SER A 376 -4.01 13.03 -13.26
C SER A 376 -5.31 12.95 -14.06
N GLY A 377 -5.56 11.81 -14.68
CA GLY A 377 -6.75 11.60 -15.50
C GLY A 377 -8.04 11.42 -14.69
N LEU A 378 -9.16 11.78 -15.31
CA LEU A 378 -10.51 11.40 -14.91
C LEU A 378 -11.13 10.54 -16.00
N TRP A 379 -11.53 9.32 -15.64
CA TRP A 379 -12.15 8.38 -16.56
C TRP A 379 -13.65 8.27 -16.29
N ASP A 380 -14.44 8.14 -17.36
CA ASP A 380 -15.88 7.90 -17.26
C ASP A 380 -16.23 6.44 -16.93
N GLN A 381 -17.52 6.13 -16.83
CA GLN A 381 -18.04 4.77 -16.61
C GLN A 381 -17.63 3.74 -17.69
N ASN A 382 -17.14 4.20 -18.85
CA ASN A 382 -16.63 3.34 -19.93
C ASN A 382 -15.10 3.26 -19.95
N LYS A 383 -14.44 3.76 -18.89
CA LYS A 383 -12.98 3.79 -18.75
C LYS A 383 -12.27 4.63 -19.81
N ARG A 384 -12.92 5.68 -20.32
CA ARG A 384 -12.36 6.65 -21.27
C ARG A 384 -12.05 7.96 -20.58
N LEU A 385 -10.89 8.53 -20.87
CA LEU A 385 -10.45 9.81 -20.30
C LEU A 385 -11.39 10.95 -20.75
N VAL A 386 -11.93 11.68 -19.78
CA VAL A 386 -12.85 12.81 -20.00
C VAL A 386 -12.31 14.14 -19.48
N GLY A 387 -11.18 14.13 -18.77
CA GLY A 387 -10.48 15.32 -18.30
C GLY A 387 -9.22 15.01 -17.51
N GLN A 388 -8.54 16.05 -17.04
CA GLN A 388 -7.35 15.95 -16.19
C GLN A 388 -7.43 16.91 -15.00
N LEU A 389 -6.87 16.53 -13.85
CA LEU A 389 -7.02 17.27 -12.60
C LEU A 389 -6.38 18.65 -12.74
N TYR A 390 -7.20 19.69 -12.57
CA TYR A 390 -6.72 21.03 -12.28
C TYR A 390 -6.34 21.06 -10.80
N GLY A 391 -7.27 20.70 -9.92
CA GLY A 391 -7.10 20.71 -8.47
C GLY A 391 -8.43 20.96 -7.78
N GLY A 392 -8.39 21.19 -6.46
CA GLY A 392 -9.59 21.32 -5.65
C GLY A 392 -9.26 21.58 -4.20
N GLN A 393 -10.22 21.28 -3.33
CA GLN A 393 -10.08 21.39 -1.88
C GLN A 393 -10.15 20.02 -1.20
N ALA A 394 -10.23 18.94 -1.98
CA ALA A 394 -10.28 17.58 -1.46
C ALA A 394 -8.98 17.23 -0.70
N SER A 395 -9.16 16.51 0.40
CA SER A 395 -8.09 15.86 1.18
C SER A 395 -8.74 14.77 2.04
N CYS A 396 -7.94 13.90 2.68
CA CYS A 396 -8.51 12.90 3.57
C CYS A 396 -9.25 13.48 4.78
N SER A 397 -8.89 14.68 5.25
CA SER A 397 -9.60 15.37 6.33
C SER A 397 -10.76 16.22 5.84
N PHE A 398 -10.82 16.51 4.54
CA PHE A 398 -11.83 17.38 3.94
C PHE A 398 -12.13 16.97 2.49
N ASN A 399 -12.83 15.85 2.33
CA ASN A 399 -13.17 15.29 1.02
C ASN A 399 -14.39 16.02 0.41
N VAL A 400 -14.12 17.16 -0.23
CA VAL A 400 -15.13 18.02 -0.87
C VAL A 400 -14.98 18.06 -2.39
N ASN A 401 -14.47 19.14 -2.96
CA ASN A 401 -14.48 19.31 -4.40
C ASN A 401 -13.12 19.07 -5.05
N ASP A 402 -13.17 18.50 -6.26
CA ASP A 402 -12.10 18.53 -7.24
C ASP A 402 -12.62 18.98 -8.61
N TYR A 403 -11.74 19.64 -9.36
CA TYR A 403 -12.02 20.18 -10.68
C TYR A 403 -11.08 19.59 -11.72
N TYR A 404 -11.65 19.00 -12.76
CA TYR A 404 -10.90 18.39 -13.86
C TYR A 404 -11.16 19.15 -15.16
N GLY A 405 -10.12 19.69 -15.78
CA GLY A 405 -10.21 20.34 -17.08
C GLY A 405 -10.87 19.43 -18.12
N ARG A 406 -11.93 19.91 -18.79
CA ARG A 406 -12.74 19.04 -19.65
C ARG A 406 -12.02 18.71 -20.95
N PHE A 407 -11.89 17.43 -21.26
CA PHE A 407 -11.23 16.95 -22.48
C PHE A 407 -11.91 17.47 -23.76
N ASN A 408 -13.25 17.55 -23.78
CA ASN A 408 -13.98 18.09 -24.93
C ASN A 408 -13.70 19.59 -25.18
N VAL A 409 -13.33 20.36 -24.16
CA VAL A 409 -12.94 21.77 -24.27
C VAL A 409 -11.50 21.87 -24.80
N SER A 410 -10.63 20.97 -24.36
CA SER A 410 -9.26 20.84 -24.84
C SER A 410 -9.18 20.36 -26.31
N TRP A 411 -10.16 19.57 -26.77
CA TRP A 411 -10.10 18.82 -28.03
C TRP A 411 -9.64 19.59 -29.27
N PRO A 412 -10.11 20.83 -29.56
CA PRO A 412 -9.67 21.56 -30.76
C PRO A 412 -8.14 21.75 -30.81
N LEU A 413 -7.47 21.83 -29.66
CA LEU A 413 -6.02 21.95 -29.55
C LEU A 413 -5.32 20.59 -29.67
N LEU A 414 -5.96 19.51 -29.21
CA LEU A 414 -5.38 18.16 -29.19
C LEU A 414 -5.55 17.41 -30.52
N GLN A 415 -6.61 17.74 -31.27
CA GLN A 415 -7.00 17.08 -32.51
C GLN A 415 -5.86 16.97 -33.56
N PRO A 416 -5.00 17.99 -33.78
CA PRO A 416 -3.91 17.87 -34.75
C PRO A 416 -2.91 16.75 -34.44
N HIS A 417 -2.78 16.37 -33.16
CA HIS A 417 -1.86 15.33 -32.69
C HIS A 417 -2.55 13.97 -32.54
N LEU A 418 -3.76 13.96 -31.99
CA LEU A 418 -4.50 12.73 -31.68
C LEU A 418 -5.29 12.16 -32.87
N GLY A 419 -5.50 12.95 -33.93
CA GLY A 419 -6.25 12.56 -35.12
C GLY A 419 -7.76 12.69 -34.96
N ASN A 420 -8.52 12.12 -35.91
CA ASN A 420 -9.99 12.18 -35.91
C ASN A 420 -10.61 10.81 -36.24
N CYS A 421 -11.20 10.16 -35.24
CA CYS A 421 -11.76 8.80 -35.32
C CYS A 421 -13.12 8.69 -34.63
N GLY A 422 -13.88 9.78 -34.55
CA GLY A 422 -15.18 9.84 -33.86
C GLY A 422 -15.10 10.61 -32.55
N ASN A 423 -16.12 10.45 -31.69
CA ASN A 423 -16.20 11.14 -30.39
C ASN A 423 -15.52 10.35 -29.26
N THR A 424 -15.25 9.07 -29.48
CA THR A 424 -14.68 8.17 -28.49
C THR A 424 -13.63 7.30 -29.15
N LEU A 425 -12.58 6.98 -28.41
CA LEU A 425 -11.57 5.99 -28.76
C LEU A 425 -11.29 5.15 -27.51
N ASP A 426 -11.23 3.84 -27.66
CA ASP A 426 -10.80 2.94 -26.58
C ASP A 426 -9.27 2.95 -26.44
N GLY A 427 -8.76 2.47 -25.32
CA GLY A 427 -7.32 2.47 -25.11
C GLY A 427 -6.58 1.46 -25.99
N TYR A 428 -5.27 1.63 -26.08
CA TYR A 428 -4.37 0.81 -26.87
C TYR A 428 -3.27 0.23 -25.98
N ASP A 429 -3.13 -1.09 -26.02
CA ASP A 429 -2.04 -1.79 -25.36
C ASP A 429 -1.00 -2.18 -26.42
N PRO A 430 0.22 -1.61 -26.38
CA PRO A 430 1.27 -1.90 -27.36
C PRO A 430 1.87 -3.31 -27.20
N ASN A 431 1.70 -3.93 -26.03
CA ASN A 431 2.16 -5.28 -25.75
C ASN A 431 1.08 -6.33 -25.98
N PHE A 432 -0.15 -5.91 -26.26
CA PHE A 432 -1.22 -6.80 -26.59
C PHE A 432 -0.93 -7.49 -27.93
N ASN A 433 -0.63 -8.78 -27.83
CA ASN A 433 -0.64 -9.66 -28.97
C ASN A 433 -2.11 -10.03 -29.23
N PRO A 434 -2.70 -9.67 -30.38
CA PRO A 434 -4.10 -9.97 -30.64
C PRO A 434 -4.29 -11.48 -30.74
N LEU A 435 -4.82 -12.07 -29.68
CA LEU A 435 -5.19 -13.46 -29.59
C LEU A 435 -6.68 -13.58 -29.92
N ASP A 436 -7.09 -14.67 -30.56
CA ASP A 436 -8.49 -14.89 -30.91
C ASP A 436 -9.28 -15.43 -29.73
N LEU A 437 -8.62 -16.19 -28.86
CA LEU A 437 -9.15 -16.91 -27.72
C LEU A 437 -8.25 -16.65 -26.51
N ASP A 438 -8.56 -15.59 -25.78
CA ASP A 438 -7.87 -15.19 -24.55
C ASP A 438 -8.93 -14.70 -23.57
N ALA A 439 -9.07 -15.41 -22.45
CA ALA A 439 -9.94 -15.01 -21.36
C ALA A 439 -9.12 -14.94 -20.08
N SER A 440 -9.49 -14.03 -19.18
CA SER A 440 -8.76 -13.82 -17.93
C SER A 440 -9.69 -13.76 -16.73
N ILE A 441 -9.14 -14.12 -15.56
CA ILE A 441 -9.72 -13.77 -14.26
C ILE A 441 -9.12 -12.43 -13.85
N GLU A 442 -9.94 -11.39 -13.82
CA GLU A 442 -9.48 -10.05 -13.44
C GLU A 442 -9.41 -9.92 -11.91
N SER A 443 -10.45 -10.38 -11.21
CA SER A 443 -10.57 -10.22 -9.76
C SER A 443 -11.39 -11.31 -9.08
N ILE A 444 -11.17 -11.44 -7.77
CA ILE A 444 -11.99 -12.21 -6.83
C ILE A 444 -12.52 -11.22 -5.78
N VAL A 445 -13.84 -11.11 -5.64
CA VAL A 445 -14.52 -10.22 -4.69
C VAL A 445 -15.52 -11.01 -3.84
N GLY A 446 -16.02 -10.42 -2.75
CA GLY A 446 -16.93 -11.12 -1.81
C GLY A 446 -16.21 -12.14 -0.91
N VAL A 447 -14.90 -11.95 -0.73
CA VAL A 447 -14.05 -12.71 0.20
C VAL A 447 -13.42 -11.69 1.15
N PRO A 448 -13.85 -11.62 2.43
CA PRO A 448 -13.23 -10.74 3.40
C PRO A 448 -11.80 -11.20 3.72
N ASP A 449 -10.97 -10.31 4.25
CA ASP A 449 -9.60 -10.65 4.65
C ASP A 449 -9.56 -11.55 5.90
N GLU A 450 -10.61 -11.48 6.71
CA GLU A 450 -10.78 -12.27 7.92
C GLU A 450 -12.24 -12.75 8.07
N LEU A 451 -12.42 -13.97 8.56
CA LEU A 451 -13.70 -14.52 9.01
C LEU A 451 -13.61 -14.91 10.48
N CYS A 452 -14.54 -14.38 11.26
CA CYS A 452 -14.65 -14.62 12.69
C CYS A 452 -15.99 -15.29 13.01
N ASP A 453 -15.94 -16.44 13.69
CA ASP A 453 -17.09 -17.30 13.99
C ASP A 453 -17.91 -17.73 12.76
N GLU A 454 -17.30 -17.60 11.58
CA GLU A 454 -17.84 -18.01 10.30
C GLU A 454 -16.72 -18.70 9.52
N ASN A 455 -17.09 -19.67 8.68
CA ASN A 455 -16.11 -20.37 7.84
C ASN A 455 -16.61 -20.56 6.41
N THR A 456 -17.58 -19.75 5.98
CA THR A 456 -18.14 -19.86 4.63
C THR A 456 -17.97 -18.56 3.87
N ILE A 457 -17.50 -18.64 2.63
CA ILE A 457 -17.43 -17.52 1.69
C ILE A 457 -18.31 -17.77 0.48
N THR A 458 -18.77 -16.69 -0.16
CA THR A 458 -19.52 -16.75 -1.44
C THR A 458 -18.83 -15.87 -2.48
N PRO A 459 -17.69 -16.31 -3.06
CA PRO A 459 -16.89 -15.47 -3.92
C PRO A 459 -17.61 -15.13 -5.22
N GLN A 460 -17.32 -13.95 -5.76
CA GLN A 460 -17.62 -13.56 -7.13
C GLN A 460 -16.30 -13.32 -7.86
N ILE A 461 -16.24 -13.66 -9.14
CA ILE A 461 -15.10 -13.35 -9.99
C ILE A 461 -15.50 -12.43 -11.13
N THR A 462 -14.54 -11.66 -11.61
CA THR A 462 -14.67 -10.92 -12.86
C THR A 462 -13.92 -11.65 -13.97
N ILE A 463 -14.65 -12.04 -15.02
CA ILE A 463 -14.11 -12.64 -16.24
C ILE A 463 -13.99 -11.53 -17.28
N ARG A 464 -12.89 -11.48 -18.03
CA ARG A 464 -12.73 -10.58 -19.18
C ARG A 464 -12.41 -11.37 -20.44
N ASN A 465 -13.00 -10.96 -21.56
CA ASN A 465 -12.62 -11.47 -22.87
C ASN A 465 -11.52 -10.56 -23.44
N LEU A 466 -10.29 -11.03 -23.44
CA LEU A 466 -9.16 -10.35 -24.07
C LEU A 466 -8.95 -10.83 -25.52
N GLY A 467 -9.64 -11.89 -25.94
CA GLY A 467 -9.60 -12.40 -27.30
C GLY A 467 -10.44 -11.58 -28.29
N ASN A 468 -10.14 -11.70 -29.59
CA ASN A 468 -10.91 -11.08 -30.67
C ASN A 468 -12.27 -11.74 -30.89
N LEU A 469 -12.38 -13.05 -30.63
CA LEU A 469 -13.63 -13.78 -30.80
C LEU A 469 -14.52 -13.59 -29.57
N THR A 470 -15.82 -13.39 -29.79
CA THR A 470 -16.79 -13.34 -28.69
C THR A 470 -16.68 -14.61 -27.85
N LEU A 471 -16.47 -14.44 -26.55
CA LEU A 471 -16.42 -15.52 -25.58
C LEU A 471 -17.84 -15.98 -25.26
N THR A 472 -18.12 -17.24 -25.56
CA THR A 472 -19.42 -17.89 -25.39
C THR A 472 -19.44 -18.95 -24.30
N SER A 473 -18.27 -19.50 -23.97
CA SER A 473 -18.08 -20.41 -22.84
C SER A 473 -16.68 -20.28 -22.26
N LEU A 474 -16.52 -20.51 -20.96
CA LEU A 474 -15.22 -20.55 -20.29
C LEU A 474 -15.26 -21.55 -19.12
N THR A 475 -14.22 -22.36 -18.96
CA THR A 475 -14.08 -23.24 -17.80
C THR A 475 -13.43 -22.46 -16.67
N ILE A 476 -14.10 -22.38 -15.53
CA ILE A 476 -13.60 -21.79 -14.30
C ILE A 476 -13.22 -22.92 -13.35
N ASN A 477 -11.98 -22.92 -12.88
CA ASN A 477 -11.47 -23.80 -11.85
C ASN A 477 -11.22 -22.99 -10.59
N TYR A 478 -11.48 -23.57 -9.43
CA TYR A 478 -11.18 -22.95 -8.15
C TYR A 478 -10.68 -24.00 -7.17
N ASP A 479 -9.86 -23.58 -6.22
CA ASP A 479 -9.28 -24.46 -5.22
C ASP A 479 -8.90 -23.68 -3.95
N VAL A 480 -8.96 -24.33 -2.80
CA VAL A 480 -8.50 -23.78 -1.52
C VAL A 480 -7.33 -24.63 -1.03
N ASN A 481 -6.14 -24.01 -0.91
CA ASN A 481 -4.92 -24.64 -0.37
C ASN A 481 -4.46 -25.94 -1.05
N GLY A 482 -4.85 -26.20 -2.30
CA GLY A 482 -4.57 -27.44 -3.03
C GLY A 482 -5.44 -28.63 -2.63
N GLN A 483 -6.43 -28.43 -1.74
CA GLN A 483 -7.16 -29.52 -1.08
C GLN A 483 -8.63 -29.61 -1.49
N ASN A 484 -9.21 -28.57 -2.08
CA ASN A 484 -10.64 -28.51 -2.39
C ASN A 484 -10.89 -28.01 -3.81
N PRO A 485 -10.48 -28.78 -4.83
CA PRO A 485 -10.64 -28.36 -6.21
C PRO A 485 -12.10 -28.51 -6.66
N GLY A 486 -12.60 -27.50 -7.36
CA GLY A 486 -13.86 -27.54 -8.07
C GLY A 486 -13.79 -26.82 -9.40
N SER A 487 -14.78 -27.06 -10.26
CA SER A 487 -14.88 -26.37 -11.54
C SER A 487 -16.32 -26.27 -12.02
N PHE A 488 -16.58 -25.25 -12.82
CA PHE A 488 -17.83 -25.08 -13.55
C PHE A 488 -17.58 -24.37 -14.88
N THR A 489 -18.53 -24.46 -15.80
CA THR A 489 -18.46 -23.77 -17.08
C THR A 489 -19.34 -22.52 -17.03
N TRP A 490 -18.73 -21.35 -17.18
CA TRP A 490 -19.44 -20.13 -17.49
C TRP A 490 -19.91 -20.18 -18.96
N SER A 491 -21.10 -19.67 -19.25
CA SER A 491 -21.64 -19.55 -20.62
C SER A 491 -22.35 -18.21 -20.78
N GLY A 492 -22.17 -17.58 -21.94
CA GLY A 492 -22.71 -16.25 -22.20
C GLY A 492 -22.38 -15.71 -23.58
N SER A 493 -22.32 -14.39 -23.71
CA SER A 493 -21.85 -13.71 -24.91
C SER A 493 -21.10 -12.46 -24.49
N LEU A 494 -19.78 -12.56 -24.40
CA LEU A 494 -18.90 -11.49 -23.95
C LEU A 494 -18.03 -11.05 -25.13
N ILE A 495 -18.32 -9.87 -25.68
CA ILE A 495 -17.55 -9.31 -26.79
C ILE A 495 -16.11 -8.99 -26.36
N SER A 496 -15.20 -8.88 -27.33
CA SER A 496 -13.81 -8.53 -27.07
C SER A 496 -13.68 -7.25 -26.23
N GLY A 497 -12.78 -7.26 -25.25
CA GLY A 497 -12.51 -6.19 -24.30
C GLY A 497 -13.50 -6.08 -23.13
N ALA A 498 -14.68 -6.70 -23.22
CA ALA A 498 -15.71 -6.62 -22.20
C ALA A 498 -15.44 -7.57 -21.02
N SER A 499 -16.00 -7.22 -19.86
CA SER A 499 -15.96 -8.02 -18.63
C SER A 499 -17.36 -8.36 -18.12
N THR A 500 -17.46 -9.43 -17.33
CA THR A 500 -18.70 -9.85 -16.65
C THR A 500 -18.36 -10.51 -15.32
N SER A 501 -19.29 -10.48 -14.36
CA SER A 501 -19.15 -11.25 -13.13
C SER A 501 -19.66 -12.70 -13.27
N ALA A 502 -19.11 -13.60 -12.47
CA ALA A 502 -19.62 -14.95 -12.26
C ALA A 502 -19.50 -15.35 -10.78
N SER A 503 -20.52 -16.03 -10.27
CA SER A 503 -20.53 -16.54 -8.89
C SER A 503 -19.77 -17.86 -8.77
N LEU A 504 -18.91 -17.97 -7.77
CA LEU A 504 -18.45 -19.26 -7.29
C LEU A 504 -19.53 -19.87 -6.36
N PRO A 505 -19.55 -21.21 -6.20
CA PRO A 505 -20.37 -21.84 -5.16
C PRO A 505 -19.90 -21.40 -3.77
N VAL A 506 -20.76 -21.60 -2.77
CA VAL A 506 -20.39 -21.39 -1.36
C VAL A 506 -19.24 -22.34 -1.01
N LEU A 507 -18.14 -21.77 -0.49
CA LEU A 507 -16.97 -22.53 -0.08
C LEU A 507 -16.89 -22.53 1.45
N THR A 508 -16.71 -23.72 2.03
CA THR A 508 -16.38 -23.87 3.45
C THR A 508 -14.87 -23.97 3.60
N LEU A 509 -14.34 -23.19 4.54
CA LEU A 509 -12.92 -22.99 4.77
C LEU A 509 -12.47 -23.66 6.07
N GLY A 510 -11.20 -24.06 6.14
CA GLY A 510 -10.55 -24.48 7.37
C GLY A 510 -10.03 -23.29 8.17
N ASN A 511 -9.64 -23.51 9.43
CA ASN A 511 -9.03 -22.47 10.27
C ASN A 511 -7.61 -22.11 9.81
N GLY A 512 -7.19 -20.90 10.18
CA GLY A 512 -5.92 -20.29 9.80
C GLY A 512 -5.93 -19.74 8.37
N LEU A 513 -4.75 -19.38 7.86
CA LEU A 513 -4.61 -18.79 6.54
C LEU A 513 -5.09 -19.74 5.44
N GLN A 514 -6.12 -19.32 4.70
CA GLN A 514 -6.59 -20.01 3.51
C GLN A 514 -6.28 -19.19 2.26
N VAL A 515 -5.81 -19.86 1.22
CA VAL A 515 -5.55 -19.28 -0.09
C VAL A 515 -6.55 -19.85 -1.08
N LEU A 516 -7.51 -19.02 -1.50
CA LEU A 516 -8.41 -19.30 -2.61
C LEU A 516 -7.69 -18.99 -3.91
N SER A 517 -7.48 -19.99 -4.76
CA SER A 517 -6.98 -19.84 -6.12
C SER A 517 -8.14 -20.03 -7.10
N VAL A 518 -8.30 -19.12 -8.05
CA VAL A 518 -9.28 -19.23 -9.13
C VAL A 518 -8.57 -19.05 -10.46
N SER A 519 -8.82 -19.95 -11.41
CA SER A 519 -8.28 -19.88 -12.75
C SER A 519 -9.31 -20.12 -13.84
N CYS A 520 -9.11 -19.52 -15.01
CA CYS A 520 -9.86 -19.86 -16.21
C CYS A 520 -9.08 -20.73 -17.18
N SER A 521 -9.81 -21.36 -18.10
CA SER A 521 -9.27 -22.12 -19.22
C SER A 521 -10.36 -22.42 -20.23
N SER A 522 -9.96 -22.92 -21.40
CA SER A 522 -10.89 -23.43 -22.42
C SER A 522 -11.89 -22.40 -22.99
N PRO A 523 -11.49 -21.16 -23.35
CA PRO A 523 -12.38 -20.20 -24.00
C PRO A 523 -13.00 -20.81 -25.27
N ASN A 524 -14.33 -20.79 -25.37
CA ASN A 524 -15.09 -21.43 -26.45
C ASN A 524 -14.75 -22.93 -26.66
N GLY A 525 -14.31 -23.62 -25.60
CA GLY A 525 -13.93 -25.03 -25.63
C GLY A 525 -12.56 -25.31 -26.30
N GLN A 526 -11.75 -24.27 -26.52
CA GLN A 526 -10.43 -24.34 -27.15
C GLN A 526 -9.35 -23.86 -26.18
N THR A 527 -8.09 -24.21 -26.43
CA THR A 527 -6.98 -23.78 -25.57
C THR A 527 -6.90 -22.26 -25.48
N ASP A 528 -6.77 -21.75 -24.25
CA ASP A 528 -6.49 -20.34 -24.02
C ASP A 528 -5.09 -20.00 -24.55
N GLN A 529 -5.01 -18.95 -25.36
CA GLN A 529 -3.77 -18.58 -26.03
C GLN A 529 -2.83 -17.75 -25.14
N ASN A 530 -3.28 -17.29 -23.97
CA ASN A 530 -2.47 -16.56 -23.00
C ASN A 530 -2.63 -17.08 -21.57
N PRO A 531 -1.97 -18.20 -21.21
CA PRO A 531 -2.15 -18.77 -19.87
C PRO A 531 -1.60 -17.91 -18.71
N ALA A 532 -0.89 -16.81 -19.00
CA ALA A 532 -0.25 -15.98 -17.98
C ALA A 532 -1.26 -15.11 -17.20
N ASN A 533 -2.43 -14.82 -17.77
CA ASN A 533 -3.47 -13.98 -17.15
C ASN A 533 -4.64 -14.81 -16.57
N ASP A 534 -4.55 -16.15 -16.63
CA ASP A 534 -5.64 -17.05 -16.30
C ASP A 534 -5.96 -17.12 -14.80
N THR A 535 -5.01 -16.79 -13.91
CA THR A 535 -5.11 -17.13 -12.47
C THR A 535 -5.09 -15.90 -11.58
N ARG A 536 -5.91 -15.93 -10.52
CA ARG A 536 -5.91 -15.01 -9.38
C ARG A 536 -5.98 -15.77 -8.07
N THR A 537 -5.42 -15.19 -7.02
CA THR A 537 -5.48 -15.74 -5.66
C THR A 537 -5.99 -14.72 -4.68
N LYS A 538 -6.70 -15.16 -3.64
CA LYS A 538 -7.15 -14.33 -2.52
C LYS A 538 -6.91 -15.07 -1.21
N ASN A 539 -6.24 -14.39 -0.29
CA ASN A 539 -6.00 -14.88 1.07
C ASN A 539 -7.18 -14.50 1.96
N VAL A 540 -7.49 -15.37 2.92
CA VAL A 540 -8.46 -15.12 3.99
C VAL A 540 -8.00 -15.83 5.26
N GLN A 541 -7.96 -15.11 6.38
CA GLN A 541 -7.75 -15.71 7.70
C GLN A 541 -9.09 -16.19 8.24
N VAL A 542 -9.14 -17.39 8.81
CA VAL A 542 -10.40 -17.98 9.31
C VAL A 542 -10.24 -18.46 10.74
N ALA A 543 -11.13 -18.01 11.60
CA ALA A 543 -11.28 -18.43 12.98
C ALA A 543 -12.73 -18.89 13.21
N SER A 544 -12.96 -20.20 13.21
CA SER A 544 -14.29 -20.80 13.42
C SER A 544 -14.22 -22.11 14.23
N PRO A 545 -14.88 -22.20 15.41
CA PRO A 545 -15.52 -21.09 16.11
C PRO A 545 -14.48 -20.00 16.43
N GLY A 546 -14.91 -18.75 16.30
CA GLY A 546 -14.07 -17.58 16.53
C GLY A 546 -14.23 -17.10 17.96
N GLU A 547 -13.10 -16.86 18.62
CA GLU A 547 -13.03 -16.29 19.95
C GLU A 547 -12.41 -14.90 19.83
N VAL A 548 -13.09 -13.88 20.36
CA VAL A 548 -12.52 -12.54 20.42
C VAL A 548 -11.63 -12.45 21.65
N ILE A 549 -10.40 -12.00 21.45
CA ILE A 549 -9.50 -11.61 22.52
C ILE A 549 -9.09 -10.15 22.34
N THR A 550 -8.85 -9.44 23.44
CA THR A 550 -8.36 -8.06 23.41
C THR A 550 -6.95 -8.02 23.97
N VAL A 551 -5.99 -7.58 23.16
CA VAL A 551 -4.65 -7.19 23.63
C VAL A 551 -4.75 -5.77 24.19
N SER A 552 -4.48 -5.58 25.47
CA SER A 552 -4.52 -4.28 26.15
C SER A 552 -3.15 -3.96 26.72
N ILE A 553 -2.51 -2.89 26.26
CA ILE A 553 -1.17 -2.49 26.70
C ILE A 553 -1.24 -1.07 27.28
N THR A 554 -0.85 -0.93 28.54
CA THR A 554 -0.55 0.36 29.16
C THR A 554 0.88 0.73 28.82
N LEU A 555 1.07 1.83 28.09
CA LEU A 555 2.37 2.31 27.64
C LEU A 555 3.12 3.06 28.75
N ASP A 556 4.43 3.12 28.64
CA ASP A 556 5.30 4.04 29.37
C ASP A 556 5.66 5.26 28.49
N ASP A 557 6.70 6.02 28.85
CA ASP A 557 7.13 7.18 28.06
C ASP A 557 7.85 6.81 26.75
N TYR A 558 8.22 5.54 26.50
CA TYR A 558 9.00 5.11 25.33
C TYR A 558 8.29 4.06 24.47
N GLY A 559 7.00 4.28 24.19
CA GLY A 559 6.21 3.38 23.35
C GLY A 559 6.81 3.02 21.97
N SER A 560 7.75 3.80 21.42
CA SER A 560 8.43 3.47 20.15
C SER A 560 9.30 2.21 20.20
N GLU A 561 9.64 1.77 21.41
CA GLU A 561 10.48 0.61 21.66
C GLU A 561 9.65 -0.65 21.89
N THR A 562 8.34 -0.50 22.15
CA THR A 562 7.39 -1.57 22.45
C THR A 562 6.73 -2.12 21.18
N THR A 563 6.92 -3.40 20.90
CA THR A 563 6.15 -4.14 19.89
C THR A 563 5.63 -5.45 20.47
N TRP A 564 4.69 -6.12 19.80
CA TRP A 564 4.23 -7.44 20.23
C TRP A 564 3.81 -8.30 19.06
N GLU A 565 3.72 -9.60 19.33
CA GLU A 565 3.32 -10.66 18.42
C GLU A 565 2.39 -11.64 19.14
N LEU A 566 1.35 -12.10 18.45
CA LEU A 566 0.55 -13.25 18.85
C LEU A 566 0.75 -14.38 17.83
N ALA A 567 1.24 -15.52 18.28
CA ALA A 567 1.50 -16.69 17.44
C ALA A 567 0.70 -17.93 17.88
N ASP A 568 0.40 -18.81 16.93
CA ASP A 568 -0.16 -20.13 17.23
C ASP A 568 0.91 -21.11 17.78
N GLN A 569 0.49 -22.31 18.19
CA GLN A 569 1.41 -23.32 18.71
C GLN A 569 2.39 -23.90 17.67
N GLN A 570 2.22 -23.57 16.39
CA GLN A 570 3.15 -23.94 15.32
C GLN A 570 4.18 -22.83 15.05
N GLY A 571 4.08 -21.68 15.74
CA GLY A 571 4.92 -20.51 15.55
C GLY A 571 4.48 -19.64 14.36
N ASN A 572 3.26 -19.80 13.85
CA ASN A 572 2.73 -18.90 12.85
C ASN A 572 2.19 -17.64 13.52
N VAL A 573 2.71 -16.49 13.09
CA VAL A 573 2.25 -15.17 13.57
C VAL A 573 0.85 -14.89 13.04
N LEU A 574 -0.08 -14.60 13.94
CA LEU A 574 -1.46 -14.25 13.64
C LEU A 574 -1.70 -12.75 13.68
N ALA A 575 -1.06 -12.04 14.60
CA ALA A 575 -1.18 -10.60 14.76
C ALA A 575 0.11 -10.00 15.34
N THR A 576 0.33 -8.73 15.05
CA THR A 576 1.46 -7.95 15.58
C THR A 576 1.02 -6.53 15.85
N GLY A 577 1.59 -5.86 16.84
CA GLY A 577 1.34 -4.44 17.10
C GLY A 577 2.56 -3.66 17.58
N GLY A 578 2.38 -2.35 17.67
CA GLY A 578 3.48 -1.39 17.82
C GLY A 578 4.28 -1.18 16.53
N PRO A 579 5.37 -0.37 16.56
CA PRO A 579 5.77 0.48 17.68
C PRO A 579 4.78 1.63 17.93
N TYR A 580 4.72 2.13 19.15
CA TYR A 580 3.81 3.20 19.56
C TYR A 580 4.51 4.56 19.66
N ALA A 581 3.78 5.64 19.91
CA ALA A 581 4.38 6.97 20.03
C ALA A 581 4.99 7.20 21.42
N ASN A 582 6.12 7.90 21.47
CA ASN A 582 6.76 8.28 22.74
C ASN A 582 5.98 9.36 23.50
N ASN A 583 6.24 9.47 24.80
CA ASN A 583 5.63 10.37 25.77
C ASN A 583 4.11 10.14 25.94
N GLN A 584 3.68 8.87 25.94
CA GLN A 584 2.29 8.45 26.12
C GLN A 584 2.07 7.64 27.40
N ASN A 585 2.90 7.83 28.41
CA ASN A 585 2.86 7.08 29.67
C ASN A 585 1.47 7.04 30.32
N GLY A 586 1.05 5.82 30.68
CA GLY A 586 -0.26 5.51 31.25
C GLY A 586 -1.40 5.42 30.23
N THR A 587 -1.13 5.67 28.95
CA THR A 587 -2.13 5.47 27.87
C THR A 587 -2.32 3.98 27.64
N VAL A 588 -3.58 3.55 27.54
CA VAL A 588 -3.93 2.16 27.22
C VAL A 588 -4.25 2.08 25.72
N VAL A 589 -3.51 1.24 25.00
CA VAL A 589 -3.81 0.85 23.63
C VAL A 589 -4.44 -0.53 23.63
N THR A 590 -5.50 -0.71 22.84
CA THR A 590 -6.23 -1.97 22.76
C THR A 590 -6.37 -2.44 21.32
N GLU A 591 -6.23 -3.74 21.09
CA GLU A 591 -6.46 -4.37 19.80
C GLU A 591 -7.30 -5.64 19.98
N ASP A 592 -8.46 -5.66 19.33
CA ASP A 592 -9.36 -6.82 19.33
C ASP A 592 -8.99 -7.76 18.18
N LEU A 593 -8.78 -9.03 18.50
CA LEU A 593 -8.36 -10.06 17.57
C LEU A 593 -9.37 -11.20 17.60
N CYS A 594 -9.73 -11.74 16.42
CA CYS A 594 -10.48 -12.98 16.37
C CYS A 594 -9.55 -14.16 16.11
N VAL A 595 -9.50 -15.07 17.08
CA VAL A 595 -8.65 -16.25 17.02
C VAL A 595 -9.51 -17.51 17.06
N ALA A 596 -9.04 -18.59 16.45
CA ALA A 596 -9.74 -19.87 16.60
C ALA A 596 -9.72 -20.33 18.06
N SER A 597 -10.64 -21.20 18.46
CA SER A 597 -10.53 -21.79 19.79
C SER A 597 -9.21 -22.57 19.95
N GLY A 598 -8.38 -22.18 20.91
CA GLY A 598 -7.02 -22.70 21.05
C GLY A 598 -6.18 -21.93 22.06
N CYS A 599 -4.91 -22.33 22.19
CA CYS A 599 -3.92 -21.58 22.97
C CYS A 599 -2.87 -20.99 22.04
N TYR A 600 -2.43 -19.79 22.40
CA TYR A 600 -1.57 -18.90 21.64
C TYR A 600 -0.41 -18.43 22.51
N GLU A 601 0.67 -18.04 21.85
CA GLU A 601 1.84 -17.43 22.48
C GLU A 601 1.79 -15.93 22.20
N PHE A 602 1.62 -15.14 23.25
CA PHE A 602 1.75 -13.68 23.17
C PHE A 602 3.16 -13.31 23.62
N THR A 603 3.88 -12.61 22.76
CA THR A 603 5.22 -12.08 23.04
C THR A 603 5.20 -10.58 22.90
N ILE A 604 5.63 -9.86 23.93
CA ILE A 604 5.88 -8.42 23.89
C ILE A 604 7.38 -8.19 23.92
N PHE A 605 7.85 -7.23 23.12
CA PHE A 605 9.25 -6.90 22.92
C PHE A 605 9.53 -5.47 23.32
N ASP A 606 10.74 -5.25 23.82
CA ASP A 606 11.34 -3.95 24.08
C ASP A 606 12.71 -3.92 23.40
N SER A 607 12.89 -2.99 22.45
CA SER A 607 14.12 -2.91 21.66
C SER A 607 15.37 -2.42 22.43
N VAL A 608 15.18 -1.74 23.56
CA VAL A 608 16.25 -1.18 24.41
C VAL A 608 16.55 -2.08 25.60
N GLY A 609 15.56 -2.83 26.05
CA GLY A 609 15.70 -3.91 27.02
C GLY A 609 15.56 -3.47 28.47
N ASP A 610 14.90 -2.34 28.75
CA ASP A 610 14.48 -1.91 30.08
C ASP A 610 13.01 -2.24 30.39
N GLY A 611 12.27 -2.71 29.38
CA GLY A 611 10.87 -3.11 29.49
C GLY A 611 9.94 -1.90 29.60
N ILE A 612 8.63 -2.15 29.59
CA ILE A 612 7.64 -1.07 29.62
C ILE A 612 7.33 -0.53 31.03
N CYS A 613 8.21 -0.81 32.02
CA CYS A 613 8.06 -0.34 33.39
C CYS A 613 9.36 0.19 33.98
N CYS A 614 9.27 1.37 34.59
CA CYS A 614 9.26 1.58 36.04
C CYS A 614 9.84 2.96 36.35
N ASP A 615 10.99 3.26 35.77
CA ASP A 615 11.66 4.56 35.88
C ASP A 615 11.06 5.59 34.91
N TYR A 616 10.48 5.13 33.80
CA TYR A 616 9.92 5.96 32.72
C TYR A 616 8.40 5.78 32.52
N GLY A 617 7.74 5.15 33.47
CA GLY A 617 6.30 4.90 33.43
C GLY A 617 5.94 3.57 34.06
N LEU A 618 4.65 3.39 34.36
CA LEU A 618 4.12 2.16 34.93
C LEU A 618 3.28 1.43 33.87
N GLY A 619 3.94 1.04 32.79
CA GLY A 619 3.31 0.24 31.74
C GLY A 619 3.10 -1.21 32.17
N SER A 620 2.17 -1.88 31.49
CA SER A 620 1.75 -3.25 31.75
C SER A 620 0.94 -3.76 30.56
N TYR A 621 0.68 -5.06 30.48
CA TYR A 621 -0.24 -5.59 29.47
C TYR A 621 -1.20 -6.63 30.05
N GLU A 622 -2.38 -6.73 29.45
CA GLU A 622 -3.43 -7.71 29.74
C GLU A 622 -3.98 -8.24 28.42
N ILE A 623 -4.24 -9.55 28.36
CA ILE A 623 -4.96 -10.20 27.28
C ILE A 623 -6.30 -10.61 27.86
N LEU A 624 -7.39 -10.13 27.26
CA LEU A 624 -8.75 -10.30 27.76
C LEU A 624 -9.57 -11.18 26.82
N ASP A 625 -10.59 -11.88 27.33
CA ASP A 625 -11.67 -12.43 26.51
C ASP A 625 -12.73 -11.36 26.21
N ASP A 626 -13.72 -11.72 25.38
CA ASP A 626 -14.86 -10.88 25.00
C ASP A 626 -15.73 -10.40 26.18
N GLN A 627 -15.60 -11.03 27.35
CA GLN A 627 -16.28 -10.65 28.60
C GLN A 627 -15.41 -9.80 29.54
N GLY A 628 -14.16 -9.49 29.14
CA GLY A 628 -13.19 -8.75 29.94
C GLY A 628 -12.48 -9.60 31.00
N THR A 629 -12.55 -10.93 30.92
CA THR A 629 -11.78 -11.83 31.78
C THR A 629 -10.32 -11.82 31.34
N VAL A 630 -9.39 -11.66 32.30
CA VAL A 630 -7.96 -11.72 32.02
C VAL A 630 -7.53 -13.16 31.71
N LEU A 631 -7.16 -13.41 30.45
CA LEU A 631 -6.56 -14.65 29.94
C LEU A 631 -5.05 -14.71 30.22
N GLY A 632 -4.39 -13.55 30.29
CA GLY A 632 -2.97 -13.40 30.56
C GLY A 632 -2.61 -11.96 30.90
N SER A 633 -1.52 -11.74 31.65
CA SER A 633 -1.06 -10.38 31.98
C SER A 633 0.42 -10.35 32.35
N GLY A 634 1.04 -9.19 32.18
CA GLY A 634 2.39 -8.90 32.64
C GLY A 634 2.45 -7.49 33.24
N ASN A 635 3.25 -7.32 34.29
CA ASN A 635 3.39 -6.06 35.03
C ASN A 635 4.41 -5.09 34.38
N GLY A 636 4.82 -5.35 33.14
CA GLY A 636 5.77 -4.53 32.38
C GLY A 636 7.24 -4.71 32.75
N VAL A 637 7.58 -5.57 33.72
CA VAL A 637 8.98 -5.77 34.15
C VAL A 637 9.62 -6.92 33.38
N PHE A 638 10.37 -6.60 32.34
CA PHE A 638 11.17 -7.55 31.56
C PHE A 638 12.36 -6.82 30.91
N ASP A 639 13.37 -7.57 30.43
CA ASP A 639 14.47 -6.96 29.68
C ASP A 639 14.00 -6.71 28.23
N PHE A 640 14.42 -7.52 27.26
CA PHE A 640 14.06 -7.33 25.84
C PHE A 640 12.72 -7.94 25.42
N GLN A 641 12.17 -8.86 26.21
CA GLN A 641 10.88 -9.48 25.90
C GLN A 641 10.24 -10.15 27.12
N ASP A 642 8.92 -10.26 27.08
CA ASP A 642 8.13 -11.16 27.92
C ASP A 642 7.22 -12.02 27.04
N MET A 643 6.96 -13.24 27.48
CA MET A 643 6.25 -14.25 26.69
C MET A 643 5.31 -15.06 27.58
N ILE A 644 4.04 -15.09 27.21
CA ILE A 644 3.00 -15.84 27.93
C ILE A 644 2.15 -16.68 26.99
N THR A 645 1.61 -17.78 27.52
CA THR A 645 0.60 -18.58 26.83
C THR A 645 -0.80 -18.11 27.25
N VAL A 646 -1.65 -17.79 26.27
CA VAL A 646 -3.05 -17.39 26.48
C VAL A 646 -3.98 -18.37 25.77
N CYS A 647 -5.09 -18.76 26.40
CA CYS A 647 -6.02 -19.74 25.81
C CYS A 647 -7.40 -19.11 25.59
N ALA A 648 -7.78 -18.96 24.32
CA ALA A 648 -9.10 -18.51 23.89
C ALA A 648 -9.98 -19.75 23.69
N ILE A 649 -10.79 -20.09 24.70
CA ILE A 649 -11.65 -21.28 24.67
C ILE A 649 -13.07 -20.93 25.12
N SER A 650 -14.06 -21.13 24.24
CA SER A 650 -15.48 -21.10 24.57
C SER A 650 -15.89 -22.32 25.41
N ASN A 651 -15.47 -22.35 26.67
CA ASN A 651 -16.07 -23.18 27.73
C ASN A 651 -15.57 -22.71 29.10
N SER A 652 -15.86 -21.46 29.47
CA SER A 652 -15.82 -21.06 30.86
C SER A 652 -17.07 -21.59 31.58
N VAL A 653 -17.04 -22.87 31.95
CA VAL A 653 -17.79 -23.27 33.15
C VAL A 653 -17.13 -22.50 34.29
N LEU A 654 -17.78 -21.41 34.70
CA LEU A 654 -17.40 -20.57 35.83
C LEU A 654 -16.79 -21.43 36.94
N GLU A 655 -15.50 -21.27 37.18
CA GLU A 655 -14.88 -21.78 38.39
C GLU A 655 -15.64 -21.13 39.56
N HIS A 656 -16.23 -21.98 40.40
CA HIS A 656 -17.23 -21.63 41.41
C HIS A 656 -16.80 -20.41 42.22
N SER A 657 -17.58 -19.33 42.17
CA SER A 657 -17.54 -18.33 43.23
C SER A 657 -18.03 -19.01 44.50
N GLU A 658 -17.14 -19.43 45.40
CA GLU A 658 -17.52 -20.04 46.69
C GLU A 658 -17.67 -18.98 47.79
N ILE A 659 -18.51 -19.27 48.78
CA ILE A 659 -18.54 -18.58 50.08
C ILE A 659 -17.56 -19.33 51.00
N PRO A 660 -16.38 -18.77 51.31
CA PRO A 660 -15.43 -19.45 52.20
C PRO A 660 -15.90 -19.37 53.66
N PHE A 661 -16.07 -20.54 54.29
CA PHE A 661 -16.42 -20.66 55.72
C PHE A 661 -15.82 -21.91 56.37
N THR A 662 -15.53 -21.84 57.67
CA THR A 662 -15.07 -22.98 58.46
C THR A 662 -16.10 -23.44 59.49
N LEU A 663 -16.01 -24.71 59.86
CA LEU A 663 -16.89 -25.38 60.82
C LEU A 663 -16.07 -26.04 61.92
N TRP A 664 -16.33 -25.69 63.18
CA TRP A 664 -15.62 -26.26 64.32
C TRP A 664 -16.48 -26.35 65.59
N PRO A 665 -16.40 -27.42 66.39
CA PRO A 665 -15.78 -28.70 66.05
C PRO A 665 -16.60 -29.49 65.03
N ASN A 666 -15.93 -30.27 64.19
CA ASN A 666 -16.56 -31.23 63.28
C ASN A 666 -15.74 -32.54 63.32
N PRO A 667 -16.19 -33.60 64.03
CA PRO A 667 -17.55 -33.79 64.56
C PRO A 667 -17.97 -32.84 65.69
N ALA A 668 -19.23 -32.40 65.68
CA ALA A 668 -19.86 -31.58 66.71
C ALA A 668 -20.63 -32.46 67.71
N ASN A 669 -20.68 -32.05 68.98
CA ASN A 669 -21.52 -32.68 70.02
C ASN A 669 -22.79 -31.82 70.21
N ASP A 670 -22.83 -30.96 71.22
CA ASP A 670 -23.99 -30.05 71.47
C ASP A 670 -23.98 -28.76 70.63
N ARG A 671 -22.81 -28.33 70.16
CA ARG A 671 -22.61 -27.01 69.54
C ARG A 671 -21.65 -27.06 68.36
N LEU A 672 -22.02 -26.35 67.31
CA LEU A 672 -21.23 -26.13 66.11
C LEU A 672 -21.01 -24.64 65.92
N GLU A 673 -19.79 -24.25 65.64
CA GLU A 673 -19.45 -22.89 65.28
C GLU A 673 -19.20 -22.78 63.78
N LEU A 674 -19.81 -21.77 63.17
CA LEU A 674 -19.55 -21.39 61.79
C LEU A 674 -18.85 -20.03 61.78
N VAL A 675 -17.72 -19.98 61.08
CA VAL A 675 -16.95 -18.75 60.87
C VAL A 675 -16.90 -18.45 59.39
N LEU A 676 -17.42 -17.28 58.99
CA LEU A 676 -17.26 -16.75 57.64
C LEU A 676 -15.84 -16.18 57.51
N GLU A 677 -15.10 -16.59 56.49
CA GLU A 677 -13.70 -16.18 56.31
C GLU A 677 -13.56 -14.75 55.78
N ARG A 678 -14.67 -14.14 55.33
CA ARG A 678 -14.80 -12.73 54.96
C ARG A 678 -16.18 -12.18 55.33
N LEU A 679 -16.31 -10.85 55.35
CA LEU A 679 -17.59 -10.18 55.56
C LEU A 679 -18.37 -10.07 54.24
N PHE A 680 -19.69 -10.16 54.32
CA PHE A 680 -20.60 -10.05 53.16
C PHE A 680 -21.55 -8.86 53.37
N GLN A 681 -21.87 -8.13 52.29
CA GLN A 681 -22.89 -7.09 52.34
C GLN A 681 -24.26 -7.74 52.17
N GLY A 682 -25.14 -7.63 53.17
CA GLY A 682 -26.50 -8.17 53.07
C GLY A 682 -26.78 -9.34 54.02
N GLN A 683 -27.69 -10.25 53.62
CA GLN A 683 -28.13 -11.38 54.43
C GLN A 683 -27.47 -12.68 53.95
N VAL A 684 -26.96 -13.47 54.90
CA VAL A 684 -26.41 -14.80 54.63
C VAL A 684 -27.38 -15.85 55.16
N GLU A 685 -27.83 -16.75 54.29
CA GLU A 685 -28.72 -17.84 54.65
C GLU A 685 -27.93 -19.11 55.01
N LEU A 686 -28.28 -19.71 56.14
CA LEU A 686 -27.77 -21.00 56.61
C LEU A 686 -28.88 -22.04 56.59
N GLU A 687 -28.59 -23.20 56.00
CA GLU A 687 -29.51 -24.32 55.94
C GLU A 687 -28.78 -25.63 56.26
N LEU A 688 -29.17 -26.30 57.33
CA LEU A 688 -28.69 -27.62 57.70
C LEU A 688 -29.75 -28.66 57.32
N VAL A 689 -29.38 -29.65 56.51
CA VAL A 689 -30.27 -30.74 56.09
C VAL A 689 -29.76 -32.10 56.56
N ASP A 690 -30.69 -33.00 56.84
CA ASP A 690 -30.40 -34.41 57.14
C ASP A 690 -30.04 -35.21 55.85
N PRO A 691 -29.59 -36.47 55.96
CA PRO A 691 -29.24 -37.31 54.80
C PRO A 691 -30.37 -37.56 53.80
N VAL A 692 -31.64 -37.34 54.18
CA VAL A 692 -32.80 -37.50 53.29
C VAL A 692 -33.29 -36.15 52.73
N GLY A 693 -32.51 -35.08 52.94
CA GLY A 693 -32.75 -33.74 52.39
C GLY A 693 -33.76 -32.90 53.16
N ARG A 694 -34.12 -33.28 54.39
CA ARG A 694 -35.03 -32.49 55.22
C ARG A 694 -34.25 -31.42 55.98
N THR A 695 -34.69 -30.18 55.89
CA THR A 695 -34.13 -29.07 56.67
C THR A 695 -34.39 -29.25 58.16
N VAL A 696 -33.31 -29.37 58.94
CA VAL A 696 -33.34 -29.52 60.41
C VAL A 696 -33.02 -28.20 61.12
N VAL A 697 -32.24 -27.32 60.49
CA VAL A 697 -31.97 -25.96 60.99
C VAL A 697 -31.96 -25.01 59.80
N ARG A 698 -32.64 -23.85 59.95
CA ARG A 698 -32.55 -22.75 58.99
C ARG A 698 -32.39 -21.44 59.74
N ARG A 699 -31.44 -20.60 59.33
CA ARG A 699 -31.17 -19.28 59.95
C ARG A 699 -30.76 -18.27 58.89
N ILE A 700 -31.09 -17.01 59.13
CA ILE A 700 -30.61 -15.88 58.34
C ILE A 700 -29.71 -15.04 59.24
N LEU A 701 -28.49 -14.79 58.78
CA LEU A 701 -27.50 -13.95 59.45
C LEU A 701 -27.36 -12.61 58.74
N ASN A 702 -26.93 -11.60 59.47
CA ASN A 702 -26.39 -10.40 58.86
C ASN A 702 -24.96 -10.71 58.40
N GLY A 703 -24.61 -10.41 57.14
CA GLY A 703 -23.30 -10.70 56.54
C GLY A 703 -22.11 -9.98 57.18
N SER A 704 -22.38 -9.03 58.09
CA SER A 704 -21.38 -8.43 58.99
C SER A 704 -21.00 -9.30 60.20
N ALA A 705 -21.74 -10.39 60.47
CA ALA A 705 -21.45 -11.31 61.55
C ALA A 705 -20.45 -12.38 61.09
N GLN A 706 -19.18 -12.24 61.47
CA GLN A 706 -18.11 -13.16 61.06
C GLN A 706 -18.23 -14.55 61.72
N ARG A 707 -18.95 -14.68 62.84
CA ARG A 707 -19.02 -15.89 63.68
C ARG A 707 -20.44 -16.13 64.20
N THR A 708 -20.92 -17.36 64.10
CA THR A 708 -22.21 -17.78 64.67
C THR A 708 -22.12 -19.15 65.33
N VAL A 709 -23.00 -19.39 66.30
CA VAL A 709 -23.10 -20.69 67.00
C VAL A 709 -24.46 -21.32 66.68
N ILE A 710 -24.40 -22.56 66.21
CA ILE A 710 -25.52 -23.42 65.88
C ILE A 710 -25.64 -24.49 66.97
N ASP A 711 -26.81 -24.56 67.59
CA ASP A 711 -27.14 -25.60 68.56
C ASP A 711 -27.55 -26.87 67.82
N VAL A 712 -26.85 -27.97 68.08
CA VAL A 712 -27.05 -29.28 67.45
C VAL A 712 -27.34 -30.38 68.49
N SER A 713 -27.53 -30.02 69.76
CA SER A 713 -27.86 -30.93 70.87
C SER A 713 -29.12 -31.77 70.65
N GLY A 714 -30.07 -31.25 69.86
CA GLY A 714 -31.32 -31.93 69.51
C GLY A 714 -31.23 -32.85 68.30
N LEU A 715 -30.09 -32.93 67.61
CA LEU A 715 -29.90 -33.74 66.41
C LEU A 715 -29.38 -35.14 66.75
N ALA A 716 -29.83 -36.17 66.04
CA ALA A 716 -29.33 -37.53 66.23
C ALA A 716 -27.90 -37.68 65.67
N ASP A 717 -27.13 -38.62 66.23
CA ASP A 717 -25.80 -38.99 65.72
C ASP A 717 -25.86 -39.35 64.22
N GLY A 718 -25.03 -38.70 63.42
CA GLY A 718 -25.07 -38.88 61.96
C GLY A 718 -24.37 -37.77 61.18
N PHE A 719 -24.43 -37.85 59.85
CA PHE A 719 -23.93 -36.79 58.98
C PHE A 719 -25.08 -35.88 58.52
N TYR A 720 -24.76 -34.60 58.35
CA TYR A 720 -25.65 -33.54 57.89
C TYR A 720 -24.92 -32.71 56.83
N LEU A 721 -25.67 -31.99 55.99
CA LEU A 721 -25.10 -31.05 55.02
C LEU A 721 -25.49 -29.62 55.42
N LEU A 722 -24.49 -28.77 55.64
CA LEU A 722 -24.69 -27.36 55.95
C LEU A 722 -24.41 -26.52 54.70
N SER A 723 -25.45 -25.86 54.21
CA SER A 723 -25.43 -24.95 53.07
C SER A 723 -25.42 -23.50 53.55
N VAL A 724 -24.54 -22.69 52.97
CA VAL A 724 -24.42 -21.25 53.20
C VAL A 724 -24.65 -20.54 51.87
N ALA A 725 -25.59 -19.60 51.82
CA ALA A 725 -25.94 -18.88 50.60
C ALA A 725 -26.02 -17.36 50.81
N SER A 726 -25.53 -16.60 49.82
CA SER A 726 -25.62 -15.13 49.74
C SER A 726 -25.54 -14.73 48.26
N ASP A 727 -26.32 -13.73 47.84
CA ASP A 727 -26.20 -13.09 46.51
C ASP A 727 -26.17 -14.07 45.32
N GLY A 728 -26.96 -15.16 45.38
CA GLY A 728 -27.05 -16.17 44.34
C GLY A 728 -25.97 -17.27 44.38
N ILE A 729 -24.99 -17.14 45.27
CA ILE A 729 -23.92 -18.12 45.51
C ILE A 729 -24.32 -19.06 46.66
N ARG A 730 -24.01 -20.36 46.55
CA ARG A 730 -24.25 -21.37 47.61
C ARG A 730 -23.06 -22.31 47.76
N THR A 731 -22.50 -22.41 48.97
CA THR A 731 -21.45 -23.38 49.31
C THR A 731 -21.94 -24.35 50.38
N THR A 732 -21.68 -25.64 50.22
CA THR A 732 -22.18 -26.69 51.13
C THR A 732 -21.03 -27.52 51.70
N LYS A 733 -20.99 -27.69 53.03
CA LYS A 733 -19.99 -28.52 53.72
C LYS A 733 -20.66 -29.61 54.56
N ARG A 734 -19.98 -30.75 54.69
CA ARG A 734 -20.44 -31.87 55.52
C ARG A 734 -20.17 -31.62 56.99
N LEU A 735 -21.20 -31.80 57.82
CA LEU A 735 -21.14 -31.81 59.28
C LEU A 735 -21.35 -33.24 59.80
N VAL A 736 -20.63 -33.64 60.84
CA VAL A 736 -20.90 -34.87 61.60
C VAL A 736 -21.34 -34.48 63.01
N VAL A 737 -22.47 -34.98 63.49
CA VAL A 737 -22.93 -34.83 64.87
C VAL A 737 -22.71 -36.16 65.61
N ARG A 738 -22.13 -36.10 66.81
CA ARG A 738 -21.85 -37.25 67.68
C ARG A 738 -21.88 -36.83 69.16
N HIS A 739 -22.88 -37.30 69.89
CA HIS A 739 -23.07 -37.02 71.32
C HIS A 739 -22.23 -37.90 72.24
#